data_AF-U4UMX1-F1
#
_entry.id   AF-U4UMX1-F1
#
_cell.length_a   1.000
_cell.length_b   1.000
_cell.length_c   1.000
_cell.angle_alpha   90.00
_cell.angle_beta   90.00
_cell.angle_gamma   90.00
#
_symmetry.space_group_name_H-M   'P 1'
#
loop_
_entity.id
_entity.type
_entity.pdbx_description
1 polymer ?
#
loop_
_entity_poly.entity_id
_entity_poly.type
_entity_poly.pdbx_seq_one_letter_code
_entity_poly.pdbx_strand_id
1 'polypeptide(L)'
;MESYLEDRDRVGVADAVLLEDYTSEEAFVNNLQKRFNEDIIYTYIGPVLVSVNPYKELDIYSSEKVKAYERKNFFEVAPHVFAVTDTAYRSLREENREQCILISGESGSGKTEASKKVLQYISEVTERKGDIEKVKNKLLDSNPLLEAFGNAKTNRNDNSSRFGKFMDVQFNFEYNPVGGIILNYLLEKSRVISQAPGERNFHIFYQLLGGADEDTLAKLSLRKNCQAYHYLSNSPKSPDYSLEDKSNFDEVQKALTTLDFTQEDQEEIFSIIAAILHLGNVKFSTAEGKAVILKPDLVETIAKLLGSDSEKLQRSLTQRTIETILEVVVTPLDKELSVYARDALAKAVYDRLFTWLVKKINSSLLPSDSRRNSVIGILDIYGFEIFEKNTFEQLCINFCNEKLQQLFIELTLRSEQEEYQKEGIQWEHITYFDNKIICDLIEEKHRGLIAFIDEECLRPGDPDDKSLLTKLDKQLSYHDHYISHAKADVKLQKVMGRDEFRLIHYAGAVTYNISTFIDKNNDLLFRDLREAMSGSSNAILQSIFPESEQRSKKRPDTAITQFKNSLNNLMNILRDKEPSYIRCIKPNEFKRPGSFDFDIVKHQVTYLGLMENLRVRRAGFAYRRTYEVFLKRYKSLCKDTWPNYRGSAKEGVQHLICALGYESEEYQLGKYAKLLVKNVKGFAIITPHFRTKIFIRHPQTLFKTEDAFQLKKHDIAAIIQANWKGILQRRRYLKTRAAVIVMQKNIRRFLARTNAKKRREAAQTIRSFIRGFITRHDEPNEDNRKFILATKINWLRRLAKNLPQNILLRTWPPSPIICEEASKQLEVMYEANLSRRYRLALTPERKRQLELKVLAEKLFKGDTNNNTLYRSEL
;
A
#
# COMPACT_ATOMS: atom_id res chain seq x y z
N MET A 1 20.71 -8.34 27.82
CA MET A 1 21.14 -6.92 27.78
C MET A 1 22.55 -6.80 27.22
N GLU A 2 23.51 -7.65 27.62
CA GLU A 2 24.88 -7.66 27.05
C GLU A 2 24.93 -7.97 25.54
N SER A 3 24.20 -8.97 25.02
CA SER A 3 24.21 -9.24 23.57
C SER A 3 23.61 -8.11 22.72
N TYR A 4 22.68 -7.32 23.29
CA TYR A 4 22.04 -6.19 22.60
C TYR A 4 22.96 -4.96 22.55
N LEU A 5 23.89 -4.84 23.51
CA LEU A 5 24.92 -3.80 23.54
C LEU A 5 26.07 -4.16 22.58
N GLU A 6 26.50 -5.44 22.56
CA GLU A 6 27.49 -5.94 21.60
C GLU A 6 27.00 -5.83 20.14
N ASP A 7 25.73 -6.16 19.87
CA ASP A 7 25.11 -5.99 18.55
C ASP A 7 24.96 -4.50 18.17
N ARG A 8 24.66 -3.61 19.13
CA ARG A 8 24.57 -2.16 18.90
C ARG A 8 25.94 -1.56 18.55
N ASP A 9 27.01 -2.02 19.20
CA ASP A 9 28.37 -1.54 18.92
C ASP A 9 28.91 -2.05 17.58
N ARG A 10 28.53 -3.26 17.18
CA ARG A 10 28.91 -3.88 15.90
C ARG A 10 28.11 -3.34 14.71
N VAL A 11 26.78 -3.35 14.80
CA VAL A 11 25.88 -3.05 13.67
C VAL A 11 25.50 -1.57 13.61
N GLY A 12 25.53 -0.86 14.73
CA GLY A 12 25.07 0.52 14.84
C GLY A 12 23.56 0.65 15.09
N VAL A 13 23.10 1.88 15.28
CA VAL A 13 21.75 2.24 15.71
C VAL A 13 20.82 2.42 14.51
N ALA A 14 19.65 1.77 14.56
CA ALA A 14 18.64 1.79 13.50
C ALA A 14 17.92 3.15 13.35
N ASP A 15 17.68 3.85 14.45
CA ASP A 15 17.14 5.21 14.46
C ASP A 15 18.18 6.15 15.08
N ALA A 16 18.67 7.09 14.28
CA ALA A 16 19.69 8.02 14.70
C ALA A 16 19.26 8.92 15.87
N VAL A 17 17.95 9.08 16.11
CA VAL A 17 17.43 9.79 17.29
C VAL A 17 17.94 9.16 18.60
N LEU A 18 18.33 7.88 18.57
CA LEU A 18 18.85 7.12 19.71
C LEU A 18 20.39 7.13 19.82
N LEU A 19 21.11 7.92 19.00
CA LEU A 19 22.56 8.08 19.11
C LEU A 19 22.95 8.82 20.40
N GLU A 20 23.99 8.41 21.11
CA GLU A 20 24.38 9.12 22.35
C GLU A 20 24.95 10.52 22.02
N ASP A 21 25.90 10.60 21.08
CA ASP A 21 26.51 11.85 20.60
C ASP A 21 25.79 12.44 19.37
N TYR A 22 24.48 12.71 19.51
CA TYR A 22 23.64 13.26 18.43
C TYR A 22 24.04 14.65 17.91
N THR A 23 24.90 15.37 18.63
CA THR A 23 25.43 16.68 18.20
C THR A 23 26.61 16.55 17.25
N SER A 24 27.33 15.41 17.29
CA SER A 24 28.51 15.13 16.50
C SER A 24 28.15 14.58 15.13
N GLU A 25 28.57 15.29 14.07
CA GLU A 25 28.47 14.80 12.69
C GLU A 25 29.24 13.49 12.50
N GLU A 26 30.41 13.36 13.13
CA GLU A 26 31.26 12.19 12.99
C GLU A 26 30.61 10.94 13.58
N ALA A 27 29.92 11.07 14.71
CA ALA A 27 29.18 9.96 15.32
C ALA A 27 28.05 9.46 14.39
N PHE A 28 27.35 10.38 13.71
CA PHE A 28 26.29 10.03 12.76
C PHE A 28 26.85 9.33 11.52
N VAL A 29 27.91 9.85 10.92
CA VAL A 29 28.56 9.24 9.74
C VAL A 29 29.16 7.87 10.09
N ASN A 30 29.81 7.74 11.25
CA ASN A 30 30.31 6.46 11.76
C ASN A 30 29.18 5.43 11.92
N ASN A 31 28.00 5.85 12.39
CA ASN A 31 26.85 4.98 12.50
C ASN A 31 26.39 4.47 11.11
N LEU A 32 26.32 5.36 10.11
CA LEU A 32 25.99 4.96 8.74
C LEU A 32 27.04 3.99 8.17
N GLN A 33 28.32 4.22 8.44
CA GLN A 33 29.41 3.35 7.98
C GLN A 33 29.34 1.95 8.58
N LYS A 34 29.14 1.83 9.90
CA LYS A 34 28.98 0.52 10.58
C LYS A 34 27.83 -0.29 9.99
N ARG A 35 26.68 0.36 9.77
CA ARG A 35 25.48 -0.26 9.18
C ARG A 35 25.72 -0.69 7.74
N PHE A 36 26.35 0.18 6.94
CA PHE A 36 26.68 -0.09 5.55
C PHE A 36 27.61 -1.28 5.39
N ASN A 37 28.59 -1.45 6.29
CA ASN A 37 29.52 -2.57 6.28
C ASN A 37 28.83 -3.94 6.54
N GLU A 38 27.68 -3.95 7.20
CA GLU A 38 26.84 -5.13 7.44
C GLU A 38 25.68 -5.23 6.43
N ASP A 39 25.77 -4.56 5.28
CA ASP A 39 24.77 -4.51 4.20
C ASP A 39 23.39 -3.92 4.61
N ILE A 40 23.36 -3.13 5.69
CA ILE A 40 22.16 -2.44 6.16
C ILE A 40 22.18 -1.00 5.65
N ILE A 41 21.49 -0.78 4.53
CA ILE A 41 21.50 0.50 3.80
C ILE A 41 20.55 1.57 4.34
N TYR A 42 19.59 1.17 5.17
CA TYR A 42 18.50 2.03 5.63
C TYR A 42 18.68 2.42 7.09
N THR A 43 18.47 3.69 7.42
CA THR A 43 18.54 4.23 8.79
C THR A 43 17.49 5.31 8.98
N TYR A 44 16.80 5.35 10.13
CA TYR A 44 15.80 6.39 10.42
C TYR A 44 16.42 7.63 11.07
N ILE A 45 15.75 8.76 10.87
CA ILE A 45 15.80 9.95 11.72
C ILE A 45 14.34 10.31 12.05
N GLY A 46 13.77 9.62 13.05
CA GLY A 46 12.33 9.66 13.27
C GLY A 46 11.54 9.19 12.03
N PRO A 47 10.67 10.02 11.42
CA PRO A 47 9.91 9.64 10.22
C PRO A 47 10.71 9.76 8.90
N VAL A 48 11.91 10.36 8.93
CA VAL A 48 12.77 10.51 7.74
C VAL A 48 13.59 9.24 7.55
N LEU A 49 13.67 8.74 6.32
CA LEU A 49 14.49 7.59 5.98
C LEU A 49 15.77 8.02 5.25
N VAL A 50 16.92 7.59 5.75
CA VAL A 50 18.22 7.70 5.08
C VAL A 50 18.51 6.39 4.36
N SER A 51 18.92 6.48 3.09
CA SER A 51 19.21 5.34 2.21
C SER A 51 20.60 5.49 1.61
N VAL A 52 21.55 4.60 1.94
CA VAL A 52 22.91 4.61 1.37
C VAL A 52 22.97 3.63 0.20
N ASN A 53 23.37 4.07 -1.00
CA ASN A 53 23.37 3.21 -2.18
C ASN A 53 24.39 2.05 -2.07
N PRO A 54 23.98 0.77 -2.08
CA PRO A 54 24.92 -0.36 -1.94
C PRO A 54 25.75 -0.64 -3.20
N TYR A 55 25.38 -0.13 -4.38
CA TYR A 55 25.96 -0.51 -5.68
C TYR A 55 25.96 -2.03 -5.97
N LYS A 56 25.09 -2.78 -5.30
CA LYS A 56 24.82 -4.20 -5.53
C LYS A 56 23.36 -4.51 -5.21
N GLU A 57 22.84 -5.59 -5.79
CA GLU A 57 21.51 -6.06 -5.45
C GLU A 57 21.51 -6.72 -4.06
N LEU A 58 20.50 -6.38 -3.26
CA LEU A 58 20.27 -6.94 -1.93
C LEU A 58 18.90 -7.62 -1.93
N ASP A 59 18.80 -8.80 -1.30
CA ASP A 59 17.53 -9.54 -1.18
C ASP A 59 16.65 -8.98 -0.04
N ILE A 60 16.28 -7.71 -0.18
CA ILE A 60 15.47 -6.95 0.79
C ILE A 60 14.13 -6.48 0.20
N TYR A 61 13.90 -6.72 -1.09
CA TYR A 61 12.72 -6.27 -1.85
C TYR A 61 11.80 -7.41 -2.27
N SER A 62 11.86 -8.57 -1.60
CA SER A 62 11.00 -9.72 -1.90
C SER A 62 9.56 -9.49 -1.43
N SER A 63 8.60 -10.19 -2.05
CA SER A 63 7.19 -10.13 -1.62
C SER A 63 6.95 -10.62 -0.19
N GLU A 64 7.86 -11.43 0.36
CA GLU A 64 7.84 -11.81 1.77
C GLU A 64 8.16 -10.61 2.67
N LYS A 65 9.14 -9.79 2.28
CA LYS A 65 9.44 -8.53 2.96
C LYS A 65 8.26 -7.57 2.87
N VAL A 66 7.61 -7.43 1.71
CA VAL A 66 6.40 -6.57 1.60
C VAL A 66 5.35 -6.94 2.64
N LYS A 67 5.04 -8.24 2.80
CA LYS A 67 4.10 -8.73 3.82
C LYS A 67 4.59 -8.50 5.25
N ALA A 68 5.89 -8.60 5.50
CA ALA A 68 6.46 -8.34 6.82
C ALA A 68 6.30 -6.88 7.25
N TYR A 69 6.28 -5.94 6.31
CA TYR A 69 6.13 -4.50 6.54
C TYR A 69 4.66 -4.02 6.44
N GLU A 70 3.74 -4.83 5.93
CA GLU A 70 2.32 -4.46 5.80
C GLU A 70 1.66 -4.24 7.17
N ARG A 71 1.03 -3.07 7.35
CA ARG A 71 0.30 -2.68 8.58
C ARG A 71 1.17 -2.68 9.84
N LYS A 72 2.47 -2.42 9.68
CA LYS A 72 3.41 -2.26 10.78
C LYS A 72 3.70 -0.78 11.02
N ASN A 73 3.87 -0.42 12.27
CA ASN A 73 4.33 0.93 12.61
C ASN A 73 5.83 1.04 12.37
N PHE A 74 6.32 2.25 12.03
CA PHE A 74 7.74 2.57 11.81
C PHE A 74 8.70 1.96 12.83
N PHE A 75 8.25 1.93 14.08
CA PHE A 75 9.07 1.56 15.22
C PHE A 75 9.03 0.05 15.55
N GLU A 76 8.12 -0.72 14.95
CA GLU A 76 8.02 -2.18 15.13
C GLU A 76 8.93 -2.98 14.19
N VAL A 77 9.43 -2.32 13.14
CA VAL A 77 10.18 -2.94 12.04
C VAL A 77 11.50 -2.22 11.82
N ALA A 78 12.50 -2.96 11.33
CA ALA A 78 13.79 -2.38 10.98
C ALA A 78 13.63 -1.33 9.86
N PRO A 79 14.52 -0.33 9.78
CA PRO A 79 14.46 0.72 8.77
C PRO A 79 14.34 0.18 7.34
N HIS A 80 13.32 0.63 6.62
CA HIS A 80 13.10 0.23 5.24
C HIS A 80 12.20 1.21 4.48
N VAL A 81 12.38 1.32 3.17
CA VAL A 81 11.52 2.13 2.28
C VAL A 81 10.04 1.69 2.32
N PHE A 82 9.80 0.40 2.55
CA PHE A 82 8.46 -0.16 2.69
C PHE A 82 7.73 0.34 3.94
N ALA A 83 8.44 0.63 5.04
CA ALA A 83 7.80 1.18 6.24
C ALA A 83 7.30 2.63 6.03
N VAL A 84 8.10 3.44 5.30
CA VAL A 84 7.69 4.79 4.89
C VAL A 84 6.47 4.72 3.98
N THR A 85 6.51 3.81 3.02
CA THR A 85 5.42 3.65 2.04
C THR A 85 4.14 3.10 2.69
N ASP A 86 4.23 2.10 3.58
CA ASP A 86 3.09 1.59 4.35
C ASP A 86 2.47 2.68 5.22
N THR A 87 3.29 3.51 5.87
CA THR A 87 2.77 4.58 6.72
C THR A 87 2.05 5.65 5.91
N ALA A 88 2.60 6.06 4.76
CA ALA A 88 1.91 6.97 3.85
C ALA A 88 0.59 6.35 3.36
N TYR A 89 0.62 5.09 2.89
CA TYR A 89 -0.56 4.39 2.40
C TYR A 89 -1.64 4.20 3.48
N ARG A 90 -1.25 3.89 4.72
CA ARG A 90 -2.17 3.83 5.86
C ARG A 90 -2.71 5.20 6.25
N SER A 91 -1.90 6.26 6.24
CA SER A 91 -2.40 7.62 6.52
C SER A 91 -3.46 8.04 5.49
N LEU A 92 -3.23 7.72 4.21
CA LEU A 92 -4.23 7.88 3.14
C LEU A 92 -5.53 7.12 3.47
N ARG A 93 -5.40 5.85 3.84
CA ARG A 93 -6.54 4.95 4.09
C ARG A 93 -7.32 5.21 5.38
N GLU A 94 -6.63 5.56 6.46
CA GLU A 94 -7.23 5.69 7.79
C GLU A 94 -7.57 7.14 8.14
N GLU A 95 -6.74 8.10 7.70
CA GLU A 95 -6.89 9.52 8.01
C GLU A 95 -7.47 10.34 6.84
N ASN A 96 -7.64 9.76 5.64
CA ASN A 96 -8.09 10.46 4.41
C ASN A 96 -7.23 11.69 4.08
N ARG A 97 -5.93 11.59 4.33
CA ARG A 97 -4.95 12.65 4.02
C ARG A 97 -4.15 12.31 2.79
N GLU A 98 -4.13 13.22 1.82
CA GLU A 98 -3.23 13.11 0.68
C GLU A 98 -1.77 13.12 1.15
N GLN A 99 -0.94 12.30 0.53
CA GLN A 99 0.45 12.12 0.93
C GLN A 99 1.38 12.53 -0.19
N CYS A 100 2.61 12.90 0.16
CA CYS A 100 3.69 13.05 -0.81
C CYS A 100 4.97 12.44 -0.26
N ILE A 101 5.63 11.57 -1.03
CA ILE A 101 6.94 11.01 -0.72
C ILE A 101 7.99 11.78 -1.52
N LEU A 102 8.82 12.56 -0.83
CA LEU A 102 9.89 13.35 -1.41
C LEU A 102 11.21 12.59 -1.33
N ILE A 103 11.80 12.27 -2.49
CA ILE A 103 13.07 11.55 -2.61
C ILE A 103 14.14 12.53 -3.08
N SER A 104 15.21 12.67 -2.30
CA SER A 104 16.27 13.66 -2.56
C SER A 104 17.66 13.08 -2.28
N GLY A 105 18.68 13.71 -2.82
CA GLY A 105 20.07 13.25 -2.75
C GLY A 105 20.86 13.57 -4.00
N GLU A 106 22.17 13.42 -3.94
CA GLU A 106 23.09 13.67 -5.05
C GLU A 106 22.85 12.78 -6.28
N SER A 107 23.37 13.17 -7.45
CA SER A 107 23.27 12.31 -8.64
C SER A 107 23.97 10.96 -8.42
N GLY A 108 23.28 9.86 -8.72
CA GLY A 108 23.77 8.48 -8.50
C GLY A 108 23.57 7.92 -7.08
N SER A 109 22.86 8.63 -6.19
CA SER A 109 22.57 8.15 -4.83
C SER A 109 21.44 7.10 -4.73
N GLY A 110 20.77 6.76 -5.84
CA GLY A 110 19.71 5.74 -5.88
C GLY A 110 18.27 6.26 -5.75
N LYS A 111 18.03 7.56 -5.99
CA LYS A 111 16.68 8.18 -5.91
C LYS A 111 15.63 7.47 -6.77
N THR A 112 15.95 7.25 -8.05
CA THR A 112 15.03 6.61 -9.00
C THR A 112 14.73 5.17 -8.60
N GLU A 113 15.71 4.44 -8.07
CA GLU A 113 15.47 3.09 -7.52
C GLU A 113 14.57 3.13 -6.29
N ALA A 114 14.78 4.07 -5.36
CA ALA A 114 13.87 4.26 -4.23
C ALA A 114 12.43 4.55 -4.69
N SER A 115 12.25 5.40 -5.71
CA SER A 115 10.94 5.69 -6.33
C SER A 115 10.28 4.42 -6.89
N LYS A 116 11.05 3.60 -7.63
CA LYS A 116 10.58 2.29 -8.12
C LYS A 116 10.16 1.36 -6.99
N LYS A 117 10.90 1.31 -5.87
CA LYS A 117 10.55 0.47 -4.71
C LYS A 117 9.31 0.96 -3.97
N VAL A 118 9.08 2.26 -3.88
CA VAL A 118 7.83 2.83 -3.35
C VAL A 118 6.63 2.38 -4.21
N LEU A 119 6.75 2.51 -5.54
CA LEU A 119 5.71 2.07 -6.47
C LEU A 119 5.49 0.55 -6.40
N GLN A 120 6.57 -0.25 -6.34
CA GLN A 120 6.51 -1.70 -6.19
C GLN A 120 5.73 -2.10 -4.93
N TYR A 121 5.96 -1.43 -3.80
CA TYR A 121 5.24 -1.71 -2.56
C TYR A 121 3.74 -1.45 -2.68
N ILE A 122 3.34 -0.27 -3.16
CA ILE A 122 1.92 0.09 -3.39
C ILE A 122 1.25 -0.94 -4.31
N SER A 123 1.98 -1.34 -5.33
CA SER A 123 1.60 -2.31 -6.35
C SER A 123 1.44 -3.75 -5.83
N GLU A 124 2.13 -4.12 -4.74
CA GLU A 124 2.03 -5.46 -4.13
C GLU A 124 0.99 -5.54 -3.00
N VAL A 125 0.75 -4.45 -2.26
CA VAL A 125 -0.21 -4.38 -1.14
C VAL A 125 -1.66 -4.23 -1.62
N THR A 126 -1.88 -3.76 -2.83
CA THR A 126 -3.22 -3.54 -3.42
C THR A 126 -3.79 -4.83 -4.04
N GLU A 127 -5.12 -4.96 -4.06
CA GLU A 127 -5.78 -6.19 -4.52
C GLU A 127 -5.56 -6.44 -6.02
N ARG A 128 -5.25 -7.69 -6.40
CA ARG A 128 -5.12 -8.11 -7.80
C ARG A 128 -6.50 -8.31 -8.45
N LYS A 129 -7.18 -7.21 -8.82
CA LYS A 129 -8.31 -7.24 -9.78
C LYS A 129 -7.77 -6.85 -11.15
N GLY A 130 -8.23 -7.52 -12.21
CA GLY A 130 -7.61 -7.43 -13.55
C GLY A 130 -7.43 -6.01 -14.11
N ASP A 131 -8.34 -5.07 -13.84
CA ASP A 131 -8.19 -3.68 -14.31
C ASP A 131 -7.19 -2.87 -13.48
N ILE A 132 -7.03 -3.19 -12.20
CA ILE A 132 -6.03 -2.57 -11.30
C ILE A 132 -4.62 -3.01 -11.75
N GLU A 133 -4.46 -4.26 -12.18
CA GLU A 133 -3.19 -4.79 -12.67
C GLU A 133 -2.73 -4.11 -13.96
N LYS A 134 -3.67 -3.74 -14.86
CA LYS A 134 -3.36 -2.96 -16.06
C LYS A 134 -2.84 -1.56 -15.73
N VAL A 135 -3.52 -0.82 -14.85
CA VAL A 135 -3.08 0.53 -14.44
C VAL A 135 -1.72 0.46 -13.75
N LYS A 136 -1.51 -0.54 -12.91
CA LYS A 136 -0.23 -0.82 -12.25
C LYS A 136 0.91 -1.05 -13.25
N ASN A 137 0.70 -1.91 -14.24
CA ASN A 137 1.73 -2.19 -15.25
C ASN A 137 2.03 -0.94 -16.07
N LYS A 138 1.01 -0.15 -16.44
CA LYS A 138 1.21 1.15 -17.12
C LYS A 138 2.04 2.13 -16.28
N LEU A 139 1.80 2.24 -14.98
CA LEU A 139 2.59 3.12 -14.10
C LEU A 139 4.06 2.67 -14.04
N LEU A 140 4.32 1.36 -13.95
CA LEU A 140 5.68 0.83 -13.90
C LEU A 140 6.40 0.95 -15.26
N ASP A 141 5.72 0.61 -16.36
CA ASP A 141 6.23 0.64 -17.74
C ASP A 141 6.43 2.08 -18.26
N SER A 142 5.83 3.08 -17.60
CA SER A 142 6.14 4.49 -17.90
C SER A 142 7.60 4.86 -17.62
N ASN A 143 8.27 4.18 -16.68
CA ASN A 143 9.65 4.53 -16.30
C ASN A 143 10.67 4.22 -17.42
N PRO A 144 10.74 3.01 -18.02
CA PRO A 144 11.66 2.74 -19.14
C PRO A 144 11.54 3.77 -20.27
N LEU A 145 10.32 4.17 -20.63
CA LEU A 145 10.08 5.16 -21.67
C LEU A 145 10.60 6.55 -21.27
N LEU A 146 10.30 7.00 -20.05
CA LEU A 146 10.78 8.29 -19.56
C LEU A 146 12.30 8.30 -19.35
N GLU A 147 12.89 7.19 -18.93
CA GLU A 147 14.35 7.04 -18.78
C GLU A 147 15.04 7.06 -20.15
N ALA A 148 14.48 6.42 -21.17
CA ALA A 148 15.04 6.44 -22.53
C ALA A 148 15.16 7.87 -23.09
N PHE A 149 14.13 8.69 -22.92
CA PHE A 149 14.08 10.05 -23.47
C PHE A 149 14.61 11.14 -22.51
N GLY A 150 14.63 10.87 -21.20
CA GLY A 150 14.95 11.87 -20.18
C GLY A 150 16.25 11.60 -19.42
N ASN A 151 16.84 10.41 -19.55
CA ASN A 151 18.08 10.07 -18.86
C ASN A 151 19.26 9.99 -19.83
N ALA A 152 20.44 10.24 -19.27
CA ALA A 152 21.70 10.14 -19.99
C ALA A 152 22.83 9.70 -19.07
N LYS A 153 23.91 9.21 -19.70
CA LYS A 153 25.17 8.92 -19.03
C LYS A 153 25.95 10.21 -18.80
N THR A 154 26.22 10.50 -17.53
CA THR A 154 27.14 11.55 -17.06
C THR A 154 28.41 10.92 -16.51
N ASN A 155 29.42 11.74 -16.23
CA ASN A 155 30.66 11.26 -15.60
C ASN A 155 30.42 10.65 -14.20
N ARG A 156 29.32 11.02 -13.52
CA ARG A 156 28.99 10.57 -12.16
C ARG A 156 27.99 9.43 -12.10
N ASN A 157 27.10 9.30 -13.08
CA ASN A 157 26.01 8.32 -13.10
C ASN A 157 25.71 7.89 -14.55
N ASP A 158 25.64 6.58 -14.79
CA ASP A 158 25.39 6.04 -16.14
C ASP A 158 23.93 6.17 -16.59
N ASN A 159 22.98 6.25 -15.65
CA ASN A 159 21.56 6.47 -15.92
C ASN A 159 21.05 7.65 -15.08
N SER A 160 21.51 8.87 -15.42
CA SER A 160 21.16 10.07 -14.69
C SER A 160 19.90 10.72 -15.25
N SER A 161 18.86 10.87 -14.43
CA SER A 161 17.69 11.68 -14.77
C SER A 161 18.11 13.13 -15.05
N ARG A 162 17.82 13.63 -16.26
CA ARG A 162 18.09 15.01 -16.69
C ARG A 162 16.78 15.83 -16.81
N PHE A 163 15.78 15.42 -16.04
CA PHE A 163 14.50 16.10 -15.83
C PHE A 163 13.99 15.75 -14.42
N GLY A 164 13.14 16.60 -13.86
CA GLY A 164 12.41 16.31 -12.62
C GLY A 164 11.09 15.62 -12.93
N LYS A 165 10.74 14.60 -12.15
CA LYS A 165 9.52 13.81 -12.30
C LYS A 165 8.70 13.86 -11.01
N PHE A 166 7.46 14.31 -11.12
CA PHE A 166 6.47 14.16 -10.07
C PHE A 166 5.37 13.22 -10.57
N MET A 167 5.09 12.16 -9.80
CA MET A 167 4.08 11.17 -10.15
C MET A 167 3.00 11.16 -9.08
N ASP A 168 1.80 11.56 -9.44
CA ASP A 168 0.60 11.41 -8.62
C ASP A 168 -0.03 10.05 -8.90
N VAL A 169 -0.11 9.18 -7.88
CA VAL A 169 -0.86 7.94 -7.92
C VAL A 169 -2.24 8.19 -7.30
N GLN A 170 -3.29 7.98 -8.09
CA GLN A 170 -4.67 8.22 -7.66
C GLN A 170 -5.34 6.95 -7.16
N PHE A 171 -6.06 7.07 -6.05
CA PHE A 171 -6.73 5.98 -5.38
C PHE A 171 -8.24 6.22 -5.29
N ASN A 172 -9.01 5.14 -5.49
CA ASN A 172 -10.46 5.18 -5.25
C ASN A 172 -10.80 5.08 -3.75
N PHE A 173 -12.09 5.08 -3.42
CA PHE A 173 -12.59 4.94 -2.04
C PHE A 173 -12.24 3.59 -1.37
N GLU A 174 -11.91 2.57 -2.15
CA GLU A 174 -11.39 1.28 -1.64
C GLU A 174 -9.86 1.31 -1.46
N TYR A 175 -9.23 2.46 -1.74
CA TYR A 175 -7.78 2.68 -1.73
C TYR A 175 -7.01 1.82 -2.74
N ASN A 176 -7.67 1.42 -3.83
CA ASN A 176 -7.03 0.77 -4.96
C ASN A 176 -6.54 1.81 -5.98
N PRO A 177 -5.36 1.62 -6.62
CA PRO A 177 -4.85 2.54 -7.60
C PRO A 177 -5.69 2.48 -8.87
N VAL A 178 -6.24 3.62 -9.29
CA VAL A 178 -7.15 3.73 -10.44
C VAL A 178 -6.57 4.53 -11.60
N GLY A 179 -5.49 5.28 -11.36
CA GLY A 179 -4.82 6.05 -12.38
C GLY A 179 -3.66 6.85 -11.82
N GLY A 180 -3.11 7.74 -12.64
CA GLY A 180 -2.07 8.64 -12.21
C GLY A 180 -1.80 9.78 -13.18
N ILE A 181 -1.05 10.77 -12.70
CA ILE A 181 -0.60 11.91 -13.49
C ILE A 181 0.90 12.06 -13.28
N ILE A 182 1.64 12.14 -14.38
CA ILE A 182 3.07 12.42 -14.39
C ILE A 182 3.26 13.87 -14.84
N LEU A 183 3.93 14.66 -14.00
CA LEU A 183 4.38 16.00 -14.31
C LEU A 183 5.91 15.96 -14.49
N ASN A 184 6.38 16.44 -15.64
CA ASN A 184 7.79 16.60 -15.94
C ASN A 184 8.22 18.07 -15.75
N TYR A 185 9.43 18.27 -15.27
CA TYR A 185 10.02 19.58 -15.03
C TYR A 185 11.43 19.65 -15.61
N LEU A 186 11.73 20.73 -16.33
CA LEU A 186 13.08 21.11 -16.78
C LEU A 186 13.88 19.96 -17.42
N LEU A 187 13.53 19.58 -18.65
CA LEU A 187 14.39 18.72 -19.46
C LEU A 187 15.67 19.48 -19.86
N GLU A 188 16.83 18.85 -19.72
CA GLU A 188 18.12 19.40 -20.14
C GLU A 188 18.26 19.40 -21.68
N LYS A 189 17.49 20.25 -22.36
CA LYS A 189 17.45 20.36 -23.84
C LYS A 189 18.82 20.57 -24.49
N SER A 190 19.76 21.25 -23.82
CA SER A 190 21.10 21.50 -24.36
C SER A 190 21.90 20.22 -24.60
N ARG A 191 21.58 19.13 -23.88
CA ARG A 191 22.19 17.83 -24.07
C ARG A 191 21.93 17.24 -25.46
N VAL A 192 20.81 17.60 -26.10
CA VAL A 192 20.47 17.14 -27.46
C VAL A 192 21.56 17.54 -28.45
N ILE A 193 22.11 18.74 -28.32
CA ILE A 193 23.05 19.33 -29.29
C ILE A 193 24.51 19.21 -28.87
N SER A 194 24.80 19.17 -27.57
CA SER A 194 26.16 19.18 -27.04
C SER A 194 26.27 18.42 -25.73
N GLN A 195 27.35 17.65 -25.58
CA GLN A 195 27.63 16.90 -24.35
C GLN A 195 29.04 17.22 -23.85
N ALA A 196 29.23 17.17 -22.53
CA ALA A 196 30.55 17.31 -21.93
C ALA A 196 31.44 16.10 -22.25
N PRO A 197 32.78 16.25 -22.25
CA PRO A 197 33.69 15.14 -22.49
C PRO A 197 33.44 13.97 -21.53
N GLY A 198 33.26 12.77 -22.09
CA GLY A 198 32.96 11.54 -21.34
C GLY A 198 31.46 11.25 -21.14
N GLU A 199 30.60 12.22 -21.41
CA GLU A 199 29.15 12.06 -21.32
C GLU A 199 28.51 11.56 -22.62
N ARG A 200 27.28 11.05 -22.51
CA ARG A 200 26.43 10.69 -23.66
C ARG A 200 25.25 11.65 -23.78
N ASN A 201 24.64 11.62 -24.97
CA ASN A 201 23.31 12.18 -25.20
C ASN A 201 22.24 11.29 -24.52
N PHE A 202 20.95 11.60 -24.71
CA PHE A 202 19.85 10.78 -24.18
C PHE A 202 19.91 9.33 -24.71
N HIS A 203 19.50 8.37 -23.87
CA HIS A 203 19.65 6.95 -24.18
C HIS A 203 18.93 6.52 -25.46
N ILE A 204 17.77 7.11 -25.76
CA ILE A 204 16.95 6.78 -26.94
C ILE A 204 17.73 6.84 -28.26
N PHE A 205 18.69 7.76 -28.41
CA PHE A 205 19.51 7.84 -29.62
C PHE A 205 20.40 6.62 -29.81
N TYR A 206 20.99 6.10 -28.73
CA TYR A 206 21.85 4.93 -28.75
C TYR A 206 21.04 3.64 -28.83
N GLN A 207 19.92 3.58 -28.09
CA GLN A 207 18.96 2.48 -28.12
C GLN A 207 18.36 2.29 -29.52
N LEU A 208 17.95 3.37 -30.20
CA LEU A 208 17.44 3.29 -31.56
C LEU A 208 18.50 2.78 -32.55
N LEU A 209 19.72 3.32 -32.49
CA LEU A 209 20.79 2.93 -33.42
C LEU A 209 21.31 1.50 -33.17
N GLY A 210 21.33 1.04 -31.92
CA GLY A 210 21.84 -0.28 -31.54
C GLY A 210 20.77 -1.39 -31.52
N GLY A 211 19.54 -1.04 -31.19
CA GLY A 211 18.42 -1.96 -30.99
C GLY A 211 17.52 -2.17 -32.19
N ALA A 212 17.36 -1.16 -33.07
CA ALA A 212 16.46 -1.29 -34.22
C ALA A 212 17.00 -2.28 -35.27
N ASP A 213 16.05 -2.93 -35.94
CA ASP A 213 16.27 -3.79 -37.10
C ASP A 213 16.78 -2.98 -38.31
N GLU A 214 17.44 -3.68 -39.24
CA GLU A 214 18.05 -3.03 -40.40
C GLU A 214 17.00 -2.40 -41.33
N ASP A 215 15.80 -2.98 -41.42
CA ASP A 215 14.71 -2.43 -42.23
C ASP A 215 14.19 -1.11 -41.65
N THR A 216 13.98 -1.04 -40.33
CA THR A 216 13.61 0.21 -39.65
C THR A 216 14.68 1.28 -39.81
N LEU A 217 15.97 0.93 -39.64
CA LEU A 217 17.06 1.90 -39.83
C LEU A 217 17.15 2.38 -41.28
N ALA A 218 16.94 1.50 -42.26
CA ALA A 218 16.91 1.87 -43.68
C ALA A 218 15.76 2.84 -43.97
N LYS A 219 14.56 2.60 -43.44
CA LYS A 219 13.41 3.54 -43.54
C LYS A 219 13.73 4.90 -42.95
N LEU A 220 14.39 4.93 -41.78
CA LEU A 220 14.81 6.16 -41.09
C LEU A 220 16.07 6.81 -41.71
N SER A 221 16.63 6.20 -42.76
CA SER A 221 17.90 6.62 -43.38
C SER A 221 19.05 6.73 -42.37
N LEU A 222 19.03 5.87 -41.35
CA LEU A 222 20.03 5.81 -40.28
C LEU A 222 21.10 4.75 -40.58
N ARG A 223 22.31 4.97 -40.07
CA ARG A 223 23.42 4.01 -40.12
C ARG A 223 23.75 3.58 -38.70
N LYS A 224 24.08 2.31 -38.48
CA LYS A 224 24.58 1.77 -37.20
C LYS A 224 26.02 2.26 -36.90
N ASN A 225 26.20 3.57 -36.83
CA ASN A 225 27.45 4.21 -36.46
C ASN A 225 27.19 5.56 -35.77
N CYS A 226 27.46 5.65 -34.48
CA CYS A 226 27.32 6.89 -33.70
C CYS A 226 28.20 8.03 -34.20
N GLN A 227 29.38 7.74 -34.78
CA GLN A 227 30.29 8.77 -35.29
C GLN A 227 29.78 9.44 -36.56
N ALA A 228 28.78 8.85 -37.23
CA ALA A 228 28.16 9.45 -38.40
C ALA A 228 27.28 10.66 -38.04
N TYR A 229 26.97 10.87 -36.76
CA TYR A 229 26.05 11.92 -36.28
C TYR A 229 26.77 12.90 -35.36
N HIS A 230 26.78 14.18 -35.73
CA HIS A 230 27.44 15.22 -34.96
C HIS A 230 26.95 15.33 -33.50
N TYR A 231 25.65 15.17 -33.27
CA TYR A 231 25.07 15.21 -31.92
C TYR A 231 25.43 14.00 -31.03
N LEU A 232 26.11 12.99 -31.57
CA LEU A 232 26.61 11.83 -30.82
C LEU A 232 28.15 11.75 -30.83
N SER A 233 28.84 12.56 -31.64
CA SER A 233 30.27 12.40 -31.93
C SER A 233 31.21 12.73 -30.77
N ASN A 234 30.73 13.42 -29.74
CA ASN A 234 31.52 13.77 -28.55
C ASN A 234 31.56 12.63 -27.50
N SER A 235 30.84 11.53 -27.73
CA SER A 235 30.86 10.36 -26.86
C SER A 235 32.22 9.63 -26.91
N PRO A 236 32.65 8.97 -25.81
CA PRO A 236 33.93 8.28 -25.74
C PRO A 236 34.14 7.28 -26.89
N LYS A 237 35.38 7.21 -27.41
CA LYS A 237 35.82 6.47 -28.62
C LYS A 237 35.74 4.93 -28.53
N SER A 238 34.96 4.36 -27.63
CA SER A 238 34.77 2.89 -27.59
C SER A 238 33.83 2.44 -28.72
N PRO A 239 34.18 1.38 -29.46
CA PRO A 239 33.28 0.77 -30.43
C PRO A 239 32.16 0.01 -29.68
N ASP A 240 31.05 -0.18 -30.36
CA ASP A 240 29.92 -1.03 -30.01
C ASP A 240 28.94 -0.54 -28.93
N TYR A 241 27.69 -0.39 -29.39
CA TYR A 241 26.47 -0.42 -28.61
C TYR A 241 26.57 -1.48 -27.51
N SER A 242 26.23 -1.14 -26.26
CA SER A 242 26.22 -2.17 -25.21
C SER A 242 25.11 -3.18 -25.53
N LEU A 243 25.31 -4.46 -25.19
CA LEU A 243 24.23 -5.45 -25.22
C LEU A 243 23.00 -4.96 -24.40
N GLU A 244 23.24 -4.10 -23.41
CA GLU A 244 22.22 -3.40 -22.64
C GLU A 244 21.41 -2.39 -23.47
N ASP A 245 22.03 -1.57 -24.34
CA ASP A 245 21.30 -0.60 -25.18
C ASP A 245 20.26 -1.28 -26.09
N LYS A 246 20.59 -2.49 -26.58
CA LYS A 246 19.65 -3.33 -27.35
C LYS A 246 18.50 -3.86 -26.48
N SER A 247 18.82 -4.44 -25.32
CA SER A 247 17.80 -4.93 -24.38
C SER A 247 16.86 -3.81 -23.92
N ASN A 248 17.42 -2.63 -23.64
CA ASN A 248 16.67 -1.46 -23.23
C ASN A 248 15.76 -0.94 -24.35
N PHE A 249 16.16 -1.05 -25.62
CA PHE A 249 15.29 -0.71 -26.74
C PHE A 249 14.08 -1.64 -26.83
N ASP A 250 14.27 -2.95 -26.63
CA ASP A 250 13.17 -3.92 -26.58
C ASP A 250 12.20 -3.60 -25.43
N GLU A 251 12.71 -3.14 -24.28
CA GLU A 251 11.89 -2.66 -23.16
C GLU A 251 11.10 -1.40 -23.52
N VAL A 252 11.71 -0.44 -24.22
CA VAL A 252 11.02 0.77 -24.69
C VAL A 252 9.90 0.42 -25.68
N GLN A 253 10.12 -0.51 -26.61
CA GLN A 253 9.09 -0.95 -27.55
C GLN A 253 7.93 -1.66 -26.85
N LYS A 254 8.23 -2.50 -25.85
CA LYS A 254 7.21 -3.12 -24.99
C LYS A 254 6.42 -2.06 -24.22
N ALA A 255 7.11 -1.10 -23.62
CA ALA A 255 6.48 -0.02 -22.87
C ALA A 255 5.55 0.84 -23.74
N LEU A 256 5.98 1.21 -24.95
CA LEU A 256 5.14 1.93 -25.93
C LEU A 256 3.84 1.16 -26.21
N THR A 257 3.95 -0.16 -26.38
CA THR A 257 2.78 -1.02 -26.62
C THR A 257 1.86 -1.11 -25.38
N THR A 258 2.40 -1.26 -24.17
CA THR A 258 1.60 -1.30 -22.92
C THR A 258 0.90 0.03 -22.63
N LEU A 259 1.51 1.15 -23.03
CA LEU A 259 1.02 2.51 -22.77
C LEU A 259 0.01 3.01 -23.81
N ASP A 260 -0.51 2.13 -24.67
CA ASP A 260 -1.48 2.43 -25.73
C ASP A 260 -0.95 3.39 -26.82
N PHE A 261 0.35 3.35 -27.13
CA PHE A 261 0.88 4.01 -28.34
C PHE A 261 0.57 3.16 -29.57
N THR A 262 -0.05 3.78 -30.57
CA THR A 262 -0.32 3.10 -31.85
C THR A 262 0.97 2.85 -32.61
N GLN A 263 0.96 1.91 -33.57
CA GLN A 263 2.12 1.66 -34.40
C GLN A 263 2.52 2.91 -35.22
N GLU A 264 1.53 3.69 -35.67
CA GLU A 264 1.76 4.99 -36.32
C GLU A 264 2.45 5.99 -35.37
N ASP A 265 1.99 6.11 -34.12
CA ASP A 265 2.65 6.96 -33.11
C ASP A 265 4.13 6.54 -32.96
N GLN A 266 4.43 5.23 -32.90
CA GLN A 266 5.80 4.73 -32.73
C GLN A 266 6.69 5.06 -33.93
N GLU A 267 6.20 4.86 -35.16
CA GLU A 267 6.92 5.19 -36.39
C GLU A 267 7.19 6.70 -36.50
N GLU A 268 6.21 7.53 -36.14
CA GLU A 268 6.36 8.99 -36.11
C GLU A 268 7.38 9.46 -35.05
N ILE A 269 7.37 8.88 -33.84
CA ILE A 269 8.35 9.18 -32.79
C ILE A 269 9.77 8.88 -33.29
N PHE A 270 10.00 7.69 -33.85
CA PHE A 270 11.32 7.30 -34.33
C PHE A 270 11.76 8.13 -35.55
N SER A 271 10.82 8.55 -36.40
CA SER A 271 11.08 9.48 -37.51
C SER A 271 11.55 10.84 -37.03
N ILE A 272 10.93 11.39 -35.97
CA ILE A 272 11.37 12.65 -35.36
C ILE A 272 12.77 12.51 -34.74
N ILE A 273 13.04 11.42 -34.02
CA ILE A 273 14.36 11.17 -33.42
C ILE A 273 15.45 11.03 -34.48
N ALA A 274 15.15 10.31 -35.58
CA ALA A 274 16.05 10.20 -36.72
C ALA A 274 16.31 11.55 -37.40
N ALA A 275 15.27 12.37 -37.55
CA ALA A 275 15.39 13.71 -38.12
C ALA A 275 16.29 14.62 -37.27
N ILE A 276 16.21 14.55 -35.94
CA ILE A 276 17.09 15.30 -35.04
C ILE A 276 18.56 14.90 -35.22
N LEU A 277 18.85 13.61 -35.35
CA LEU A 277 20.21 13.12 -35.61
C LEU A 277 20.76 13.65 -36.95
N HIS A 278 19.95 13.61 -38.01
CA HIS A 278 20.33 14.15 -39.32
C HIS A 278 20.48 15.68 -39.30
N LEU A 279 19.65 16.38 -38.53
CA LEU A 279 19.69 17.83 -38.40
C LEU A 279 21.06 18.29 -37.90
N GLY A 280 21.67 17.60 -36.94
CA GLY A 280 23.03 17.91 -36.46
C GLY A 280 24.12 17.81 -37.52
N ASN A 281 23.89 17.04 -38.60
CA ASN A 281 24.83 16.89 -39.71
C ASN A 281 24.72 18.01 -40.77
N VAL A 282 23.70 18.87 -40.67
CA VAL A 282 23.56 20.04 -41.55
C VAL A 282 24.68 21.04 -41.23
N LYS A 283 25.49 21.35 -42.25
CA LYS A 283 26.60 22.30 -42.16
C LYS A 283 26.38 23.48 -43.09
N PHE A 284 26.77 24.66 -42.62
CA PHE A 284 26.63 25.92 -43.34
C PHE A 284 27.99 26.47 -43.76
N SER A 285 28.08 27.00 -44.96
CA SER A 285 29.19 27.82 -45.47
C SER A 285 28.74 29.27 -45.60
N THR A 286 29.70 30.20 -45.61
CA THR A 286 29.43 31.62 -45.82
C THR A 286 29.71 31.97 -47.28
N ALA A 287 28.70 32.48 -48.00
CA ALA A 287 28.86 33.05 -49.33
C ALA A 287 28.24 34.46 -49.33
N GLU A 288 29.03 35.48 -49.69
CA GLU A 288 28.59 36.89 -49.70
C GLU A 288 27.96 37.37 -48.36
N GLY A 289 28.48 36.88 -47.23
CA GLY A 289 27.96 37.21 -45.89
C GLY A 289 26.65 36.48 -45.52
N LYS A 290 26.12 35.63 -46.40
CA LYS A 290 24.90 34.83 -46.17
C LYS A 290 25.26 33.37 -45.93
N ALA A 291 24.46 32.68 -45.12
CA ALA A 291 24.60 31.25 -44.91
C ALA A 291 24.04 30.46 -46.11
N VAL A 292 24.84 29.50 -46.58
CA VAL A 292 24.45 28.52 -47.62
C VAL A 292 24.65 27.12 -47.07
N ILE A 293 23.68 26.24 -47.29
CA ILE A 293 23.73 24.84 -46.86
C ILE A 293 24.67 24.05 -47.78
N LEU A 294 25.64 23.34 -47.21
CA LEU A 294 26.65 22.59 -48.00
C LEU A 294 26.08 21.35 -48.70
N LYS A 295 25.12 20.67 -48.08
CA LYS A 295 24.51 19.43 -48.59
C LYS A 295 22.98 19.52 -48.48
N PRO A 296 22.29 20.02 -49.51
CA PRO A 296 20.83 20.16 -49.48
C PRO A 296 20.09 18.82 -49.38
N ASP A 297 20.65 17.73 -49.92
CA ASP A 297 20.10 16.36 -49.85
C ASP A 297 19.79 15.90 -48.41
N LEU A 298 20.60 16.35 -47.44
CA LEU A 298 20.36 16.06 -46.02
C LEU A 298 19.08 16.73 -45.53
N VAL A 299 18.83 17.97 -45.95
CA VAL A 299 17.61 18.72 -45.59
C VAL A 299 16.39 18.13 -46.27
N GLU A 300 16.51 17.61 -47.49
CA GLU A 300 15.44 16.84 -48.14
C GLU A 300 15.10 15.56 -47.37
N THR A 301 16.12 14.85 -46.88
CA THR A 301 15.94 13.66 -46.04
C THR A 301 15.24 14.01 -44.73
N ILE A 302 15.67 15.09 -44.07
CA ILE A 302 15.04 15.60 -42.83
C ILE A 302 13.60 16.01 -43.08
N ALA A 303 13.34 16.76 -44.16
CA ALA A 303 12.00 17.19 -44.54
C ALA A 303 11.07 16.00 -44.80
N LYS A 304 11.58 14.93 -45.43
CA LYS A 304 10.83 13.68 -45.62
C LYS A 304 10.49 13.00 -44.29
N LEU A 305 11.44 12.91 -43.36
CA LEU A 305 11.22 12.29 -42.03
C LEU A 305 10.29 13.10 -41.14
N LEU A 306 10.38 14.43 -41.19
CA LEU A 306 9.49 15.33 -40.47
C LEU A 306 8.18 15.56 -41.21
N GLY A 307 7.99 15.03 -42.42
CA GLY A 307 6.81 15.28 -43.25
C GLY A 307 6.59 16.75 -43.60
N SER A 308 7.64 17.58 -43.59
CA SER A 308 7.59 19.03 -43.86
C SER A 308 8.04 19.38 -45.28
N ASP A 309 7.72 20.58 -45.75
CA ASP A 309 8.19 21.06 -47.05
C ASP A 309 9.70 21.37 -47.04
N SER A 310 10.45 20.77 -47.98
CA SER A 310 11.91 20.88 -48.04
C SER A 310 12.39 22.31 -48.34
N GLU A 311 11.73 23.02 -49.27
CA GLU A 311 12.12 24.38 -49.60
C GLU A 311 11.87 25.34 -48.44
N LYS A 312 10.72 25.22 -47.77
CA LYS A 312 10.40 26.02 -46.58
C LYS A 312 11.40 25.75 -45.46
N LEU A 313 11.76 24.49 -45.22
CA LEU A 313 12.74 24.14 -44.20
C LEU A 313 14.12 24.73 -44.51
N GLN A 314 14.59 24.62 -45.76
CA GLN A 314 15.86 25.22 -46.19
C GLN A 314 15.87 26.75 -46.03
N ARG A 315 14.77 27.43 -46.43
CA ARG A 315 14.63 28.89 -46.25
C ARG A 315 14.61 29.26 -44.78
N SER A 316 13.86 28.54 -43.94
CA SER A 316 13.78 28.82 -42.50
C SER A 316 15.10 28.66 -41.74
N LEU A 317 16.03 27.85 -42.27
CA LEU A 317 17.38 27.67 -41.71
C LEU A 317 18.39 28.72 -42.19
N THR A 318 18.09 29.46 -43.26
CA THR A 318 19.02 30.41 -43.90
C THR A 318 18.52 31.85 -43.90
N GLN A 319 17.24 32.06 -43.57
CA GLN A 319 16.55 33.34 -43.60
C GLN A 319 15.65 33.45 -42.38
N ARG A 320 15.41 34.70 -41.94
CA ARG A 320 14.48 35.03 -40.86
C ARG A 320 13.53 36.13 -41.31
N THR A 321 12.24 35.92 -41.10
CA THR A 321 11.22 36.93 -41.35
C THR A 321 10.97 37.75 -40.08
N ILE A 322 11.08 39.07 -40.19
CA ILE A 322 10.81 40.02 -39.11
C ILE A 322 9.58 40.84 -39.52
N GLU A 323 8.47 40.65 -38.80
CA GLU A 323 7.28 41.47 -38.96
C GLU A 323 7.35 42.67 -38.03
N THR A 324 7.41 43.86 -38.62
CA THR A 324 7.15 45.12 -37.90
C THR A 324 5.67 45.50 -38.05
N ILE A 325 5.22 46.54 -37.34
CA ILE A 325 3.82 47.01 -37.42
C ILE A 325 3.44 47.43 -38.86
N LEU A 326 4.42 47.80 -39.69
CA LEU A 326 4.21 48.36 -41.02
C LEU A 326 4.66 47.42 -42.15
N GLU A 327 5.71 46.62 -41.96
CA GLU A 327 6.32 45.83 -43.04
C GLU A 327 6.83 44.45 -42.58
N VAL A 328 6.79 43.47 -43.49
CA VAL A 328 7.36 42.13 -43.33
C VAL A 328 8.70 42.09 -44.08
N VAL A 329 9.81 42.06 -43.34
CA VAL A 329 11.17 42.07 -43.92
C VAL A 329 11.79 40.68 -43.75
N VAL A 330 12.26 40.09 -44.85
CA VAL A 330 13.04 38.83 -44.83
C VAL A 330 14.52 39.18 -44.79
N THR A 331 15.22 38.77 -43.74
CA THR A 331 16.64 39.01 -43.54
C THR A 331 17.42 37.70 -43.66
N PRO A 332 18.46 37.61 -44.50
CA PRO A 332 19.31 36.42 -44.55
C PRO A 332 20.09 36.26 -43.24
N LEU A 333 20.27 35.02 -42.81
CA LEU A 333 21.06 34.67 -41.64
C LEU A 333 22.53 34.50 -42.01
N ASP A 334 23.42 34.84 -41.08
CA ASP A 334 24.82 34.47 -41.16
C ASP A 334 25.03 32.99 -40.77
N LYS A 335 26.27 32.52 -40.88
CA LYS A 335 26.62 31.13 -40.57
C LYS A 335 26.33 30.78 -39.10
N GLU A 336 26.63 31.68 -38.17
CA GLU A 336 26.53 31.42 -36.73
C GLU A 336 25.06 31.35 -36.28
N LEU A 337 24.23 32.29 -36.74
CA LEU A 337 22.79 32.31 -36.54
C LEU A 337 22.10 31.13 -37.22
N SER A 338 22.60 30.64 -38.36
CA SER A 338 22.04 29.45 -39.02
C SER A 338 22.35 28.17 -38.24
N VAL A 339 23.55 28.07 -37.65
CA VAL A 339 23.88 26.99 -36.70
C VAL A 339 23.00 27.08 -35.45
N TYR A 340 22.81 28.29 -34.92
CA TYR A 340 21.89 28.53 -33.81
C TYR A 340 20.45 28.12 -34.17
N ALA A 341 19.95 28.48 -35.35
CA ALA A 341 18.61 28.14 -35.84
C ALA A 341 18.39 26.62 -35.90
N ARG A 342 19.37 25.90 -36.48
CA ARG A 342 19.39 24.44 -36.53
C ARG A 342 19.32 23.82 -35.14
N ASP A 343 20.17 24.28 -34.23
CA ASP A 343 20.27 23.74 -32.88
C ASP A 343 19.05 24.11 -32.02
N ALA A 344 18.49 25.31 -32.21
CA ALA A 344 17.24 25.73 -31.59
C ALA A 344 16.06 24.86 -32.06
N LEU A 345 15.99 24.54 -33.35
CA LEU A 345 14.98 23.62 -33.87
C LEU A 345 15.14 22.21 -33.26
N ALA A 346 16.36 21.67 -33.23
CA ALA A 346 16.63 20.35 -32.63
C ALA A 346 16.17 20.27 -31.16
N LYS A 347 16.54 21.29 -30.36
CA LYS A 347 16.14 21.41 -28.95
C LYS A 347 14.62 21.52 -28.79
N ALA A 348 13.99 22.39 -29.56
CA ALA A 348 12.55 22.64 -29.46
C ALA A 348 11.71 21.42 -29.87
N VAL A 349 12.09 20.73 -30.94
CA VAL A 349 11.40 19.51 -31.39
C VAL A 349 11.52 18.41 -30.34
N TYR A 350 12.72 18.19 -29.78
CA TYR A 350 12.93 17.17 -28.75
C TYR A 350 12.17 17.45 -27.46
N ASP A 351 12.23 18.69 -26.95
CA ASP A 351 11.55 19.09 -25.71
C ASP A 351 10.02 18.99 -25.84
N ARG A 352 9.49 19.44 -26.98
CA ARG A 352 8.06 19.34 -27.28
C ARG A 352 7.61 17.89 -27.50
N LEU A 353 8.43 17.05 -28.14
CA LEU A 353 8.19 15.61 -28.26
C LEU A 353 8.14 14.95 -26.88
N PHE A 354 9.09 15.26 -26.00
CA PHE A 354 9.10 14.72 -24.64
C PHE A 354 7.85 15.13 -23.85
N THR A 355 7.46 16.41 -23.95
CA THR A 355 6.21 16.90 -23.34
C THR A 355 4.97 16.20 -23.91
N TRP A 356 4.96 15.91 -25.22
CA TRP A 356 3.88 15.15 -25.85
C TRP A 356 3.83 13.70 -25.39
N LEU A 357 4.98 13.03 -25.26
CA LEU A 357 5.07 11.68 -24.70
C LEU A 357 4.45 11.64 -23.30
N VAL A 358 4.81 12.59 -22.42
CA VAL A 358 4.23 12.69 -21.07
C VAL A 358 2.71 12.90 -21.13
N LYS A 359 2.20 13.75 -22.04
CA LYS A 359 0.75 13.94 -22.22
C LYS A 359 0.04 12.67 -22.70
N LYS A 360 0.64 11.92 -23.63
CA LYS A 360 0.09 10.66 -24.13
C LYS A 360 0.08 9.58 -23.05
N ILE A 361 1.16 9.47 -22.27
CA ILE A 361 1.24 8.60 -21.08
C ILE A 361 0.14 8.96 -20.09
N ASN A 362 -0.01 10.25 -19.75
CA ASN A 362 -1.07 10.70 -18.86
C ASN A 362 -2.47 10.35 -19.38
N SER A 363 -2.69 10.45 -20.70
CA SER A 363 -3.97 10.08 -21.32
C SER A 363 -4.28 8.59 -21.16
N SER A 364 -3.25 7.74 -21.19
CA SER A 364 -3.35 6.29 -20.96
C SER A 364 -3.50 5.92 -19.47
N LEU A 365 -3.10 6.81 -18.56
CA LEU A 365 -3.19 6.66 -17.11
C LEU A 365 -4.44 7.29 -16.46
N LEU A 366 -5.24 8.08 -17.20
CA LEU A 366 -6.42 8.75 -16.66
C LEU A 366 -7.50 7.73 -16.25
N PRO A 367 -8.07 7.84 -15.04
CA PRO A 367 -9.14 6.94 -14.61
C PRO A 367 -10.43 7.22 -15.39
N SER A 368 -11.22 6.18 -15.66
CA SER A 368 -12.53 6.31 -16.32
C SER A 368 -13.58 7.02 -15.47
N ASP A 369 -13.37 7.09 -14.15
CA ASP A 369 -14.31 7.66 -13.17
C ASP A 369 -13.79 8.98 -12.61
N SER A 370 -14.57 10.05 -12.75
CA SER A 370 -14.21 11.44 -12.41
C SER A 370 -14.50 11.82 -10.94
N ARG A 371 -14.57 10.85 -10.02
CA ARG A 371 -14.83 11.12 -8.59
C ARG A 371 -13.57 11.67 -7.90
N ARG A 372 -13.76 12.31 -6.73
CA ARG A 372 -12.64 12.76 -5.89
C ARG A 372 -11.81 11.54 -5.47
N ASN A 373 -10.63 11.43 -6.04
CA ASN A 373 -9.64 10.39 -5.72
C ASN A 373 -8.66 10.94 -4.67
N SER A 374 -8.27 10.10 -3.73
CA SER A 374 -7.16 10.43 -2.82
C SER A 374 -5.83 10.19 -3.54
N VAL A 375 -4.79 10.94 -3.21
CA VAL A 375 -3.53 10.93 -3.98
C VAL A 375 -2.32 10.66 -3.09
N ILE A 376 -1.39 9.84 -3.60
CA ILE A 376 -0.01 9.78 -3.12
C ILE A 376 0.89 10.31 -4.23
N GLY A 377 1.49 11.47 -3.99
CA GLY A 377 2.52 12.05 -4.85
C GLY A 377 3.88 11.44 -4.57
N ILE A 378 4.67 11.17 -5.60
CA ILE A 378 6.04 10.70 -5.50
C ILE A 378 6.91 11.67 -6.29
N LEU A 379 7.82 12.35 -5.61
CA LEU A 379 8.72 13.32 -6.22
C LEU A 379 10.12 12.72 -6.36
N ASP A 380 10.54 12.51 -7.61
CA ASP A 380 11.89 12.11 -8.01
C ASP A 380 12.51 13.24 -8.86
N ILE A 381 13.34 14.06 -8.22
CA ILE A 381 14.00 15.21 -8.84
C ILE A 381 15.51 14.97 -8.96
N TYR A 382 16.13 15.65 -9.92
CA TYR A 382 17.60 15.68 -10.05
C TYR A 382 18.26 16.16 -8.74
N GLY A 383 19.43 15.59 -8.44
CA GLY A 383 20.17 15.97 -7.24
C GLY A 383 20.81 17.36 -7.36
N PHE A 384 21.29 17.89 -6.24
CA PHE A 384 22.17 19.07 -6.25
C PHE A 384 23.45 18.75 -7.04
N GLU A 385 23.89 19.66 -7.92
CA GLU A 385 25.03 19.44 -8.81
C GLU A 385 26.11 20.52 -8.61
N ILE A 386 27.34 20.05 -8.38
CA ILE A 386 28.55 20.89 -8.33
C ILE A 386 29.58 20.28 -9.28
N PHE A 387 29.73 20.89 -10.46
CA PHE A 387 30.71 20.51 -11.48
C PHE A 387 31.88 21.49 -11.54
N GLU A 388 32.94 21.12 -12.26
CA GLU A 388 34.06 22.02 -12.55
C GLU A 388 33.60 23.25 -13.35
N LYS A 389 32.64 23.06 -14.27
CA LYS A 389 32.01 24.12 -15.05
C LYS A 389 30.50 24.04 -14.89
N ASN A 390 29.92 24.94 -14.10
CA ASN A 390 28.47 25.04 -13.91
C ASN A 390 27.90 26.11 -14.84
N THR A 391 26.79 25.80 -15.50
CA THR A 391 26.13 26.69 -16.46
C THR A 391 24.67 26.95 -16.05
N PHE A 392 23.88 27.58 -16.92
CA PHE A 392 22.49 27.96 -16.67
C PHE A 392 21.62 26.79 -16.17
N GLU A 393 21.84 25.59 -16.68
CA GLU A 393 21.08 24.39 -16.32
C GLU A 393 21.35 23.99 -14.86
N GLN A 394 22.62 24.02 -14.42
CA GLN A 394 22.99 23.77 -13.03
C GLN A 394 22.37 24.82 -12.09
N LEU A 395 22.29 26.09 -12.51
CA LEU A 395 21.62 27.12 -11.73
C LEU A 395 20.13 26.78 -11.52
N CYS A 396 19.43 26.36 -12.56
CA CYS A 396 18.03 25.94 -12.46
C CYS A 396 17.87 24.70 -11.56
N ILE A 397 18.76 23.72 -11.71
CA ILE A 397 18.78 22.49 -10.91
C ILE A 397 18.99 22.79 -9.43
N ASN A 398 20.00 23.61 -9.11
CA ASN A 398 20.35 23.97 -7.75
C ASN A 398 19.28 24.88 -7.12
N PHE A 399 18.66 25.80 -7.88
CA PHE A 399 17.53 26.60 -7.41
C PHE A 399 16.31 25.74 -7.03
N CYS A 400 15.99 24.70 -7.80
CA CYS A 400 14.91 23.77 -7.44
C CYS A 400 15.22 23.02 -6.14
N ASN A 401 16.45 22.54 -5.97
CA ASN A 401 16.88 21.89 -4.74
C ASN A 401 16.84 22.86 -3.53
N GLU A 402 17.24 24.12 -3.72
CA GLU A 402 17.14 25.19 -2.71
C GLU A 402 15.68 25.36 -2.23
N LYS A 403 14.73 25.43 -3.18
CA LYS A 403 13.30 25.61 -2.88
C LYS A 403 12.68 24.38 -2.20
N LEU A 404 13.08 23.17 -2.59
CA LEU A 404 12.63 21.94 -1.93
C LEU A 404 13.20 21.81 -0.52
N GLN A 405 14.44 22.25 -0.31
CA GLN A 405 15.03 22.29 1.03
C GLN A 405 14.32 23.33 1.91
N GLN A 406 13.96 24.50 1.36
CA GLN A 406 13.17 25.49 2.07
C GLN A 406 11.81 24.93 2.48
N LEU A 407 11.14 24.21 1.57
CA LEU A 407 9.86 23.55 1.87
C LEU A 407 10.02 22.52 3.00
N PHE A 408 11.11 21.74 3.00
CA PHE A 408 11.41 20.81 4.08
C PHE A 408 11.62 21.52 5.43
N ILE A 409 12.39 22.61 5.44
CA ILE A 409 12.64 23.40 6.65
C ILE A 409 11.33 24.00 7.18
N GLU A 410 10.50 24.56 6.29
CA GLU A 410 9.20 25.15 6.63
C GLU A 410 8.23 24.10 7.19
N LEU A 411 8.06 22.97 6.48
CA LEU A 411 7.08 21.93 6.86
C LEU A 411 7.55 21.03 7.99
N THR A 412 8.86 20.86 8.19
CA THR A 412 9.40 19.93 9.20
C THR A 412 9.89 20.67 10.44
N LEU A 413 10.72 21.70 10.29
CA LEU A 413 11.36 22.36 11.45
C LEU A 413 10.48 23.49 11.98
N ARG A 414 10.08 24.42 11.11
CA ARG A 414 9.30 25.59 11.51
C ARG A 414 7.91 25.21 12.02
N SER A 415 7.21 24.34 11.29
CA SER A 415 5.87 23.88 11.69
C SER A 415 5.88 23.19 13.06
N GLU A 416 6.94 22.42 13.37
CA GLU A 416 7.07 21.72 14.65
C GLU A 416 7.33 22.68 15.81
N GLN A 417 8.24 23.63 15.63
CA GLN A 417 8.51 24.64 16.64
C GLN A 417 7.28 25.54 16.88
N GLU A 418 6.58 25.96 15.82
CA GLU A 418 5.33 26.72 15.93
C GLU A 418 4.24 25.90 16.63
N GLU A 419 4.16 24.59 16.39
CA GLU A 419 3.21 23.72 17.07
C GLU A 419 3.52 23.57 18.56
N TYR A 420 4.79 23.40 18.94
CA TYR A 420 5.20 23.37 20.34
C TYR A 420 4.93 24.70 21.06
N GLN A 421 5.13 25.83 20.38
CA GLN A 421 4.76 27.15 20.90
C GLN A 421 3.23 27.29 21.05
N LYS A 422 2.45 26.88 20.05
CA LYS A 422 0.97 26.86 20.10
C LYS A 422 0.46 25.98 21.24
N GLU A 423 1.07 24.81 21.42
CA GLU A 423 0.77 23.85 22.49
C GLU A 423 1.39 24.26 23.85
N GLY A 424 2.19 25.34 23.86
CA GLY A 424 2.93 25.95 24.97
C GLY A 424 3.68 24.95 25.83
N ILE A 425 4.43 24.11 25.12
CA ILE A 425 5.44 23.19 25.60
C ILE A 425 6.70 24.03 25.86
N GLN A 426 7.43 23.72 26.94
CA GLN A 426 8.74 24.34 27.18
C GLN A 426 9.70 23.83 26.10
N TRP A 427 9.99 24.69 25.13
CA TRP A 427 10.80 24.37 23.97
C TRP A 427 12.02 25.29 23.92
N GLU A 428 13.19 24.70 23.76
CA GLU A 428 14.41 25.43 23.45
C GLU A 428 14.48 25.65 21.94
N HIS A 429 14.51 26.90 21.51
CA HIS A 429 14.52 27.23 20.08
C HIS A 429 15.82 26.72 19.45
N ILE A 430 15.72 25.70 18.61
CA ILE A 430 16.86 25.21 17.83
C ILE A 430 17.08 26.16 16.66
N THR A 431 18.26 26.76 16.65
CA THR A 431 18.75 27.55 15.52
C THR A 431 19.08 26.61 14.37
N TYR A 432 18.52 26.90 13.21
CA TYR A 432 18.84 26.25 11.94
C TYR A 432 19.10 27.33 10.88
N PHE A 433 19.82 26.97 9.83
CA PHE A 433 20.05 27.86 8.69
C PHE A 433 18.77 27.94 7.85
N ASP A 434 18.15 29.13 7.77
CA ASP A 434 16.99 29.38 6.92
C ASP A 434 17.46 29.81 5.52
N ASN A 435 17.34 28.91 4.55
CA ASN A 435 17.84 29.13 3.20
C ASN A 435 16.90 29.99 2.32
N LYS A 436 15.86 30.56 2.93
CA LYS A 436 14.95 31.52 2.29
C LYS A 436 15.70 32.72 1.70
N ILE A 437 16.75 33.19 2.37
CA ILE A 437 17.58 34.31 1.89
C ILE A 437 18.22 34.01 0.52
N ILE A 438 18.57 32.74 0.26
CA ILE A 438 19.13 32.30 -1.02
C ILE A 438 18.01 32.17 -2.07
N CYS A 439 16.85 31.65 -1.66
CA CYS A 439 15.67 31.60 -2.55
C CYS A 439 15.28 33.01 -3.01
N ASP A 440 15.18 33.96 -2.07
CA ASP A 440 14.82 35.35 -2.34
C ASP A 440 15.86 36.02 -3.25
N LEU A 441 17.16 35.82 -3.01
CA LEU A 441 18.24 36.29 -3.90
C LEU A 441 18.03 35.85 -5.36
N ILE A 442 17.53 34.63 -5.59
CA ILE A 442 17.35 34.10 -6.94
C ILE A 442 16.02 34.57 -7.54
N GLU A 443 14.93 34.54 -6.76
CA GLU A 443 13.57 34.64 -7.29
C GLU A 443 12.82 35.94 -7.00
N GLU A 444 13.35 36.83 -6.16
CA GLU A 444 12.66 38.04 -5.73
C GLU A 444 12.17 38.86 -6.93
N LYS A 445 10.94 39.35 -6.84
CA LYS A 445 10.31 40.08 -7.93
C LYS A 445 11.06 41.40 -8.16
N HIS A 446 11.56 41.62 -9.38
CA HIS A 446 12.32 42.81 -9.80
C HIS A 446 13.73 42.98 -9.19
N ARG A 447 14.13 42.16 -8.21
CA ARG A 447 15.45 42.26 -7.54
C ARG A 447 16.24 40.96 -7.49
N GLY A 448 15.60 39.84 -7.85
CA GLY A 448 16.26 38.53 -7.89
C GLY A 448 17.07 38.33 -9.17
N LEU A 449 18.00 37.39 -9.12
CA LEU A 449 18.84 36.97 -10.23
C LEU A 449 18.02 36.64 -11.50
N ILE A 450 16.87 35.95 -11.34
CA ILE A 450 15.96 35.62 -12.45
C ILE A 450 15.45 36.89 -13.16
N ALA A 451 15.07 37.92 -12.40
CA ALA A 451 14.53 39.15 -12.97
C ALA A 451 15.60 39.90 -13.78
N PHE A 452 16.85 39.89 -13.33
CA PHE A 452 17.95 40.53 -14.05
C PHE A 452 18.33 39.79 -15.34
N ILE A 453 18.32 38.45 -15.32
CA ILE A 453 18.53 37.66 -16.54
C ILE A 453 17.44 37.98 -17.56
N ASP A 454 16.16 38.02 -17.14
CA ASP A 454 15.05 38.35 -18.03
C ASP A 454 15.13 39.78 -18.57
N GLU A 455 15.48 40.74 -17.74
CA GLU A 455 15.60 42.15 -18.16
C GLU A 455 16.71 42.33 -19.20
N GLU A 456 17.88 41.68 -19.04
CA GLU A 456 18.94 41.74 -20.05
C GLU A 456 18.56 41.00 -21.33
N CYS A 457 17.79 39.91 -21.27
CA CYS A 457 17.25 39.24 -22.45
C CYS A 457 16.24 40.10 -23.24
N LEU A 458 15.60 41.06 -22.56
CA LEU A 458 14.60 41.98 -23.12
C LEU A 458 15.18 43.34 -23.54
N ARG A 459 16.47 43.58 -23.29
CA ARG A 459 17.12 44.85 -23.60
C ARG A 459 17.18 45.10 -25.11
N PRO A 460 16.86 46.33 -25.58
CA PRO A 460 17.07 46.69 -26.99
C PRO A 460 18.57 46.82 -27.30
N GLY A 461 19.06 46.02 -28.25
CA GLY A 461 20.47 45.89 -28.63
C GLY A 461 20.88 44.42 -28.73
N ASP A 462 22.16 44.16 -29.06
CA ASP A 462 22.71 42.80 -29.00
C ASP A 462 22.97 42.45 -27.53
N PRO A 463 22.28 41.44 -26.97
CA PRO A 463 22.41 41.10 -25.57
C PRO A 463 23.75 40.36 -25.35
N ASP A 464 24.54 40.82 -24.38
CA ASP A 464 25.89 40.30 -24.10
C ASP A 464 25.93 39.70 -22.69
N ASP A 465 26.42 38.47 -22.56
CA ASP A 465 26.56 37.79 -21.27
C ASP A 465 27.45 38.59 -20.29
N LYS A 466 28.43 39.35 -20.79
CA LYS A 466 29.28 40.22 -19.95
C LYS A 466 28.52 41.43 -19.41
N SER A 467 27.54 41.95 -20.15
CA SER A 467 26.69 43.03 -19.65
C SER A 467 25.80 42.52 -18.52
N LEU A 468 25.29 41.30 -18.64
CA LEU A 468 24.56 40.61 -17.58
C LEU A 468 25.42 40.44 -16.32
N LEU A 469 26.64 39.92 -16.44
CA LEU A 469 27.54 39.77 -15.29
C LEU A 469 27.83 41.11 -14.60
N THR A 470 28.11 42.15 -15.38
CA THR A 470 28.34 43.51 -14.84
C THR A 470 27.13 44.04 -14.09
N LYS A 471 25.92 43.72 -14.54
CA LYS A 471 24.67 44.10 -13.86
C LYS A 471 24.46 43.32 -12.58
N LEU A 472 24.68 42.00 -12.61
CA LEU A 472 24.63 41.15 -11.42
C LEU A 472 25.63 41.63 -10.37
N ASP A 473 26.86 41.95 -10.76
CA ASP A 473 27.88 42.47 -9.85
C ASP A 473 27.50 43.81 -9.23
N LYS A 474 26.90 44.73 -10.00
CA LYS A 474 26.45 46.02 -9.46
C LYS A 474 25.27 45.88 -8.51
N GLN A 475 24.30 45.02 -8.85
CA GLN A 475 23.04 44.92 -8.12
C GLN A 475 23.08 43.90 -6.97
N LEU A 476 23.87 42.83 -7.05
CA LEU A 476 23.88 41.74 -6.07
C LEU A 476 25.13 41.72 -5.19
N SER A 477 26.14 42.57 -5.44
CA SER A 477 27.38 42.59 -4.64
C SER A 477 27.18 42.92 -3.16
N TYR A 478 26.05 43.50 -2.75
CA TYR A 478 25.75 43.72 -1.33
C TYR A 478 25.36 42.43 -0.59
N HIS A 479 24.95 41.38 -1.30
CA HIS A 479 24.40 40.17 -0.69
C HIS A 479 25.50 39.19 -0.29
N ASP A 480 25.45 38.66 0.95
CA ASP A 480 26.50 37.79 1.48
C ASP A 480 26.63 36.46 0.71
N HIS A 481 25.53 35.98 0.14
CA HIS A 481 25.49 34.75 -0.67
C HIS A 481 25.86 34.95 -2.15
N TYR A 482 26.23 36.16 -2.57
CA TYR A 482 26.71 36.44 -3.93
C TYR A 482 28.16 36.93 -3.88
N ILE A 483 29.05 36.21 -4.58
CA ILE A 483 30.47 36.57 -4.69
C ILE A 483 30.79 36.80 -6.16
N SER A 484 31.30 37.99 -6.47
CA SER A 484 31.86 38.33 -7.77
C SER A 484 33.39 38.22 -7.76
N HIS A 485 34.01 38.08 -8.94
CA HIS A 485 35.47 38.09 -9.04
C HIS A 485 36.08 39.37 -8.45
N ALA A 486 35.41 40.52 -8.60
CA ALA A 486 35.90 41.81 -8.07
C ALA A 486 35.90 41.88 -6.53
N LYS A 487 34.96 41.21 -5.87
CA LYS A 487 34.81 41.19 -4.40
C LYS A 487 35.45 39.95 -3.75
N ALA A 488 35.83 38.95 -4.54
CA ALA A 488 36.44 37.72 -4.05
C ALA A 488 37.81 37.96 -3.40
N ASP A 489 38.13 37.19 -2.35
CA ASP A 489 39.46 37.19 -1.74
C ASP A 489 40.56 36.79 -2.74
N VAL A 490 41.80 37.22 -2.50
CA VAL A 490 42.96 36.93 -3.36
C VAL A 490 43.14 35.43 -3.65
N LYS A 491 42.74 34.55 -2.72
CA LYS A 491 42.74 33.08 -2.92
C LYS A 491 41.64 32.63 -3.89
N LEU A 492 40.44 33.19 -3.79
CA LEU A 492 39.32 32.87 -4.68
C LEU A 492 39.53 33.46 -6.08
N GLN A 493 40.11 34.66 -6.20
CA GLN A 493 40.43 35.28 -7.50
C GLN A 493 41.42 34.47 -8.34
N LYS A 494 42.22 33.59 -7.72
CA LYS A 494 43.11 32.66 -8.44
C LYS A 494 42.38 31.46 -9.04
N VAL A 495 41.20 31.13 -8.52
CA VAL A 495 40.42 29.93 -8.90
C VAL A 495 39.23 30.31 -9.77
N MET A 496 38.64 31.48 -9.53
CA MET A 496 37.45 32.00 -10.21
C MET A 496 37.83 32.78 -11.46
N GLY A 497 37.17 32.51 -12.59
CA GLY A 497 37.34 33.27 -13.83
C GLY A 497 36.70 34.66 -13.78
N ARG A 498 37.10 35.55 -14.70
CA ARG A 498 36.51 36.89 -14.84
C ARG A 498 35.08 36.88 -15.36
N ASP A 499 34.70 35.84 -16.10
CA ASP A 499 33.36 35.65 -16.67
C ASP A 499 32.50 34.73 -15.79
N GLU A 500 32.78 34.69 -14.48
CA GLU A 500 32.12 33.79 -13.53
C GLU A 500 31.57 34.56 -12.33
N PHE A 501 30.50 34.04 -11.74
CA PHE A 501 29.97 34.47 -10.44
C PHE A 501 29.80 33.25 -9.53
N ARG A 502 29.83 33.45 -8.21
CA ARG A 502 29.71 32.37 -7.23
C ARG A 502 28.53 32.62 -6.31
N LEU A 503 27.68 31.60 -6.14
CA LEU A 503 26.58 31.60 -5.17
C LEU A 503 26.90 30.66 -4.02
N ILE A 504 26.59 31.10 -2.80
CA ILE A 504 26.69 30.26 -1.59
C ILE A 504 25.32 29.63 -1.34
N HIS A 505 25.12 28.41 -1.82
CA HIS A 505 23.90 27.63 -1.62
C HIS A 505 23.90 26.94 -0.24
N TYR A 506 22.75 26.37 0.16
CA TYR A 506 22.68 25.53 1.36
C TYR A 506 23.68 24.35 1.35
N ALA A 507 23.99 23.85 0.15
CA ALA A 507 24.87 22.70 -0.03
C ALA A 507 26.34 23.03 -0.30
N GLY A 508 26.69 24.30 -0.36
CA GLY A 508 28.04 24.76 -0.60
C GLY A 508 28.14 25.85 -1.66
N ALA A 509 29.37 26.32 -1.88
CA ALA A 509 29.64 27.37 -2.86
C ALA A 509 29.74 26.80 -4.27
N VAL A 510 28.94 27.32 -5.19
CA VAL A 510 28.92 26.91 -6.61
C VAL A 510 29.34 28.08 -7.49
N THR A 511 30.28 27.83 -8.40
CA THR A 511 30.78 28.85 -9.35
C THR A 511 30.14 28.61 -10.71
N TYR A 512 29.43 29.61 -11.22
CA TYR A 512 28.69 29.58 -12.47
C TYR A 512 29.40 30.44 -13.52
N ASN A 513 29.55 29.89 -14.72
CA ASN A 513 30.10 30.60 -15.86
C ASN A 513 28.99 31.29 -16.64
N ILE A 514 29.09 32.60 -16.87
CA ILE A 514 28.01 33.38 -17.48
C ILE A 514 27.86 33.13 -18.98
N SER A 515 28.84 32.52 -19.64
CA SER A 515 28.77 32.29 -21.09
C SER A 515 27.52 31.51 -21.48
N THR A 516 26.85 31.98 -22.55
CA THR A 516 25.62 31.45 -23.12
C THR A 516 24.38 31.52 -22.21
N PHE A 517 24.40 32.26 -21.09
CA PHE A 517 23.24 32.37 -20.20
C PHE A 517 22.06 33.02 -20.89
N ILE A 518 22.30 34.12 -21.61
CA ILE A 518 21.25 34.84 -22.34
C ILE A 518 20.67 33.95 -23.45
N ASP A 519 21.53 33.28 -24.21
CA ASP A 519 21.12 32.41 -25.31
C ASP A 519 20.25 31.24 -24.82
N LYS A 520 20.67 30.61 -23.72
CA LYS A 520 19.94 29.51 -23.08
C LYS A 520 18.61 29.96 -22.49
N ASN A 521 18.53 31.19 -21.99
CA ASN A 521 17.30 31.74 -21.41
C ASN A 521 16.30 32.23 -22.47
N ASN A 522 16.77 32.87 -23.53
CA ASN A 522 15.92 33.37 -24.62
C ASN A 522 15.26 32.24 -25.41
N ASP A 523 15.96 31.11 -25.58
CA ASP A 523 15.48 29.90 -26.27
C ASP A 523 14.66 30.18 -27.54
N LEU A 524 15.16 31.11 -28.35
CA LEU A 524 14.34 31.77 -29.35
C LEU A 524 14.24 30.89 -30.60
N LEU A 525 13.13 30.17 -30.74
CA LEU A 525 12.81 29.50 -31.99
C LEU A 525 12.27 30.52 -32.99
N PHE A 526 12.92 30.71 -34.13
CA PHE A 526 12.46 31.64 -35.17
C PHE A 526 11.05 31.26 -35.67
N ARG A 527 10.28 32.26 -36.08
CA ARG A 527 8.90 32.06 -36.55
C ARG A 527 8.87 31.18 -37.79
N ASP A 528 9.78 31.38 -38.73
CA ASP A 528 9.87 30.61 -39.98
C ASP A 528 10.04 29.10 -39.69
N LEU A 529 10.82 28.75 -38.67
CA LEU A 529 11.00 27.37 -38.24
C LEU A 529 9.71 26.79 -37.65
N ARG A 530 8.95 27.58 -36.88
CA ARG A 530 7.65 27.16 -36.35
C ARG A 530 6.64 26.94 -37.46
N GLU A 531 6.60 27.84 -38.44
CA GLU A 531 5.73 27.73 -39.61
C GLU A 531 6.05 26.46 -40.42
N ALA A 532 7.34 26.19 -40.66
CA ALA A 532 7.77 24.98 -41.34
C ALA A 532 7.34 23.70 -40.61
N MET A 533 7.42 23.67 -39.27
CA MET A 533 7.00 22.51 -38.47
C MET A 533 5.49 22.36 -38.39
N SER A 534 4.74 23.45 -38.28
CA SER A 534 3.26 23.40 -38.22
C SER A 534 2.63 22.91 -39.52
N GLY A 535 3.30 23.12 -40.67
CA GLY A 535 2.86 22.60 -41.98
C GLY A 535 3.29 21.16 -42.25
N SER A 536 3.83 20.46 -41.25
CA SER A 536 4.21 19.04 -41.34
C SER A 536 2.98 18.14 -41.55
N SER A 537 3.15 17.01 -42.23
CA SER A 537 2.16 15.92 -42.34
C SER A 537 2.20 14.91 -41.19
N ASN A 538 3.22 14.98 -40.32
CA ASN A 538 3.35 14.13 -39.13
C ASN A 538 2.40 14.62 -38.04
N ALA A 539 1.54 13.73 -37.54
CA ALA A 539 0.47 14.09 -36.61
C ALA A 539 1.01 14.58 -35.26
N ILE A 540 2.10 13.97 -34.78
CA ILE A 540 2.79 14.43 -33.55
C ILE A 540 3.30 15.86 -33.75
N LEU A 541 4.00 16.17 -34.85
CA LEU A 541 4.56 17.51 -35.09
C LEU A 541 3.47 18.59 -35.18
N GLN A 542 2.36 18.32 -35.86
CA GLN A 542 1.21 19.23 -35.90
C GLN A 542 0.65 19.51 -34.49
N SER A 543 0.56 18.47 -33.66
CA SER A 543 0.02 18.61 -32.30
C SER A 543 0.93 19.43 -31.38
N ILE A 544 2.25 19.33 -31.57
CA ILE A 544 3.23 20.03 -30.74
C ILE A 544 3.59 21.42 -31.28
N PHE A 545 3.35 21.71 -32.56
CA PHE A 545 3.47 23.04 -33.16
C PHE A 545 2.11 23.54 -33.68
N PRO A 546 1.17 23.90 -32.78
CA PRO A 546 -0.17 24.28 -33.18
C PRO A 546 -0.19 25.64 -33.92
N GLU A 547 -1.03 25.76 -34.95
CA GLU A 547 -1.19 27.00 -35.72
C GLU A 547 -1.60 28.21 -34.86
N SER A 548 -2.25 27.99 -33.70
CA SER A 548 -2.61 29.05 -32.76
C SER A 548 -1.41 29.82 -32.22
N GLU A 549 -0.25 29.18 -32.08
CA GLU A 549 0.99 29.85 -31.64
C GLU A 549 1.50 30.86 -32.67
N GLN A 550 1.17 30.69 -33.96
CA GLN A 550 1.57 31.63 -35.01
C GLN A 550 0.82 32.97 -34.91
N ARG A 551 -0.44 32.93 -34.46
CA ARG A 551 -1.31 34.12 -34.35
C ARG A 551 -1.02 34.96 -33.10
N SER A 552 -0.36 34.39 -32.10
CA SER A 552 -0.04 35.09 -30.86
C SER A 552 1.15 36.05 -31.06
N LYS A 553 0.88 37.35 -30.95
CA LYS A 553 1.94 38.39 -30.90
C LYS A 553 2.61 38.50 -29.53
N LYS A 554 2.17 37.75 -28.52
CA LYS A 554 2.75 37.76 -27.19
C LYS A 554 4.09 37.01 -27.23
N ARG A 555 5.18 37.68 -26.85
CA ARG A 555 6.50 37.04 -26.73
C ARG A 555 6.40 35.92 -25.68
N PRO A 556 6.90 34.70 -25.96
CA PRO A 556 6.89 33.62 -24.99
C PRO A 556 7.71 34.02 -23.76
N ASP A 557 7.31 33.50 -22.59
CA ASP A 557 8.08 33.65 -21.36
C ASP A 557 9.47 33.03 -21.55
N THR A 558 10.49 33.59 -20.91
CA THR A 558 11.86 33.04 -20.95
C THR A 558 11.93 31.67 -20.26
N ALA A 559 12.95 30.87 -20.61
CA ALA A 559 13.10 29.52 -20.07
C ALA A 559 13.14 29.51 -18.53
N ILE A 560 13.85 30.47 -17.91
CA ILE A 560 13.97 30.55 -16.45
C ILE A 560 12.64 30.95 -15.78
N THR A 561 11.83 31.79 -16.42
CA THR A 561 10.53 32.21 -15.87
C THR A 561 9.48 31.10 -16.02
N GLN A 562 9.47 30.38 -17.14
CA GLN A 562 8.64 29.17 -17.29
C GLN A 562 9.00 28.12 -16.21
N PHE A 563 10.29 27.94 -15.96
CA PHE A 563 10.78 27.05 -14.93
C PHE A 563 10.36 27.49 -13.52
N LYS A 564 10.56 28.77 -13.18
CA LYS A 564 10.12 29.35 -11.90
C LYS A 564 8.62 29.15 -11.66
N ASN A 565 7.79 29.40 -12.68
CA ASN A 565 6.34 29.22 -12.58
C ASN A 565 5.97 27.74 -12.36
N SER A 566 6.61 26.83 -13.09
CA SER A 566 6.40 25.39 -12.94
C SER A 566 6.83 24.88 -11.56
N LEU A 567 7.94 25.39 -11.04
CA LEU A 567 8.44 25.08 -9.70
C LEU A 567 7.49 25.60 -8.62
N ASN A 568 6.99 26.83 -8.73
CA ASN A 568 6.02 27.37 -7.78
C ASN A 568 4.70 26.59 -7.78
N ASN A 569 4.24 26.12 -8.95
CA ASN A 569 3.09 25.23 -9.03
C ASN A 569 3.34 23.91 -8.28
N LEU A 570 4.52 23.30 -8.47
CA LEU A 570 4.92 22.10 -7.72
C LEU A 570 4.93 22.36 -6.21
N MET A 571 5.52 23.47 -5.75
CA MET A 571 5.56 23.81 -4.32
C MET A 571 4.16 23.95 -3.71
N ASN A 572 3.21 24.50 -4.45
CA ASN A 572 1.82 24.59 -3.99
C ASN A 572 1.17 23.20 -3.86
N ILE A 573 1.37 22.32 -4.85
CA ILE A 573 0.87 20.93 -4.80
C ILE A 573 1.43 20.18 -3.59
N LEU A 574 2.72 20.38 -3.27
CA LEU A 574 3.39 19.72 -2.16
C LEU A 574 2.94 20.25 -0.79
N ARG A 575 2.63 21.55 -0.67
CA ARG A 575 2.15 22.16 0.60
C ARG A 575 0.79 21.64 1.04
N ASP A 576 -0.05 21.26 0.09
CA ASP A 576 -1.40 20.74 0.36
C ASP A 576 -1.41 19.25 0.79
N LYS A 577 -0.24 18.58 0.74
CA LYS A 577 -0.09 17.15 1.04
C LYS A 577 0.75 16.93 2.29
N GLU A 578 0.56 15.79 2.96
CA GLU A 578 1.40 15.37 4.09
C GLU A 578 2.73 14.79 3.58
N PRO A 579 3.88 15.38 3.93
CA PRO A 579 5.16 14.96 3.36
C PRO A 579 5.80 13.81 4.15
N SER A 580 6.38 12.86 3.41
CA SER A 580 7.29 11.82 3.89
C SER A 580 8.62 11.98 3.14
N TYR A 581 9.76 11.77 3.81
CA TYR A 581 11.07 12.09 3.23
C TYR A 581 11.98 10.87 3.15
N ILE A 582 12.60 10.68 1.98
CA ILE A 582 13.66 9.70 1.74
C ILE A 582 14.91 10.47 1.27
N ARG A 583 15.99 10.38 2.05
CA ARG A 583 17.27 11.05 1.82
C ARG A 583 18.29 10.01 1.37
N CYS A 584 18.64 10.04 0.09
CA CYS A 584 19.53 9.10 -0.56
C CYS A 584 20.98 9.61 -0.53
N ILE A 585 21.92 8.78 -0.10
CA ILE A 585 23.35 9.09 0.06
C ILE A 585 24.17 8.19 -0.88
N LYS A 586 25.14 8.80 -1.54
CA LYS A 586 26.16 8.12 -2.34
C LYS A 586 27.36 7.75 -1.47
N PRO A 587 27.77 6.47 -1.34
CA PRO A 587 28.86 6.11 -0.43
C PRO A 587 30.26 6.36 -0.99
N ASN A 588 30.45 6.41 -2.32
CA ASN A 588 31.74 6.64 -2.96
C ASN A 588 31.56 7.13 -4.42
N GLU A 589 32.58 7.79 -4.98
CA GLU A 589 32.56 8.28 -6.37
C GLU A 589 32.75 7.19 -7.43
N PHE A 590 33.40 6.08 -7.08
CA PHE A 590 33.83 5.03 -8.00
C PHE A 590 32.75 3.98 -8.34
N LYS A 591 31.54 4.13 -7.79
CA LYS A 591 30.41 3.18 -7.96
C LYS A 591 30.77 1.75 -7.54
N ARG A 592 31.65 1.60 -6.54
CA ARG A 592 32.11 0.29 -6.07
C ARG A 592 31.26 -0.19 -4.90
N PRO A 593 30.76 -1.44 -4.91
CA PRO A 593 30.08 -2.01 -3.74
C PRO A 593 31.08 -2.18 -2.58
N GLY A 594 30.60 -2.05 -1.34
CA GLY A 594 31.41 -2.23 -0.12
C GLY A 594 32.44 -1.13 0.17
N SER A 595 32.52 -0.09 -0.66
CA SER A 595 33.39 1.07 -0.42
C SER A 595 32.60 2.22 0.17
N PHE A 596 33.08 2.79 1.27
CA PHE A 596 32.48 3.93 1.96
C PHE A 596 33.55 5.00 2.17
N ASP A 597 33.34 6.17 1.57
CA ASP A 597 34.18 7.34 1.72
C ASP A 597 33.58 8.27 2.77
N PHE A 598 34.32 8.45 3.87
CA PHE A 598 33.86 9.19 5.03
C PHE A 598 33.62 10.67 4.71
N ASP A 599 34.50 11.31 3.95
CA ASP A 599 34.44 12.75 3.68
C ASP A 599 33.31 13.07 2.70
N ILE A 600 33.11 12.21 1.69
CA ILE A 600 31.99 12.33 0.73
C ILE A 600 30.64 12.18 1.45
N VAL A 601 30.52 11.20 2.35
CA VAL A 601 29.27 11.00 3.08
C VAL A 601 29.06 12.11 4.10
N LYS A 602 30.11 12.54 4.81
CA LYS A 602 30.04 13.68 5.75
C LYS A 602 29.53 14.95 5.05
N HIS A 603 30.09 15.28 3.89
CA HIS A 603 29.64 16.42 3.09
C HIS A 603 28.13 16.32 2.75
N GLN A 604 27.66 15.13 2.34
CA GLN A 604 26.25 14.87 2.06
C GLN A 604 25.34 15.00 3.28
N VAL A 605 25.78 14.49 4.44
CA VAL A 605 25.05 14.59 5.71
C VAL A 605 24.83 16.05 6.10
N THR A 606 25.86 16.89 5.93
CA THR A 606 25.80 18.33 6.23
C THR A 606 24.80 19.03 5.32
N TYR A 607 24.92 18.92 4.00
CA TYR A 607 24.02 19.70 3.14
C TYR A 607 22.59 19.17 3.10
N LEU A 608 22.36 17.85 3.21
CA LEU A 608 21.00 17.32 3.28
C LEU A 608 20.26 17.78 4.55
N GLY A 609 20.95 18.45 5.48
CA GLY A 609 20.40 18.97 6.73
C GLY A 609 19.99 17.86 7.69
N LEU A 610 20.69 16.71 7.62
CA LEU A 610 20.33 15.54 8.42
C LEU A 610 20.61 15.76 9.90
N MET A 611 21.66 16.51 10.24
CA MET A 611 22.01 16.83 11.63
C MET A 611 21.01 17.80 12.25
N GLU A 612 20.58 18.82 11.53
CA GLU A 612 19.54 19.75 11.96
C GLU A 612 18.23 19.01 12.18
N ASN A 613 17.88 18.10 11.26
CA ASN A 613 16.69 17.26 11.41
C ASN A 613 16.80 16.37 12.67
N LEU A 614 17.94 15.73 12.88
CA LEU A 614 18.20 14.90 14.07
C LEU A 614 18.08 15.70 15.36
N ARG A 615 18.67 16.91 15.41
CA ARG A 615 18.62 17.80 16.58
C ARG A 615 17.19 18.22 16.91
N VAL A 616 16.41 18.63 15.91
CA VAL A 616 15.00 19.01 16.11
C VAL A 616 14.15 17.82 16.54
N ARG A 617 14.36 16.65 15.94
CA ARG A 617 13.63 15.43 16.28
C ARG A 617 13.93 14.93 17.69
N ARG A 618 15.18 15.01 18.15
CA ARG A 618 15.58 14.56 19.48
C ARG A 618 15.18 15.53 20.59
N ALA A 619 15.30 16.83 20.34
CA ALA A 619 14.76 17.81 21.29
C ALA A 619 13.24 17.69 21.39
N GLY A 620 12.60 17.34 20.27
CA GLY A 620 11.17 17.13 20.09
C GLY A 620 10.58 15.94 20.85
N PHE A 621 9.27 15.80 20.72
CA PHE A 621 8.53 14.66 21.22
C PHE A 621 8.41 13.62 20.10
N ALA A 622 8.82 12.37 20.38
CA ALA A 622 8.76 11.28 19.42
C ALA A 622 7.34 10.99 18.91
N TYR A 623 6.31 11.27 19.71
CA TYR A 623 4.92 11.01 19.33
C TYR A 623 3.96 12.11 19.77
N ARG A 624 2.99 12.45 18.91
CA ARG A 624 1.95 13.45 19.18
C ARG A 624 0.62 13.07 18.55
N ARG A 625 -0.47 13.15 19.31
CA ARG A 625 -1.85 12.99 18.79
C ARG A 625 -2.84 13.80 19.62
N THR A 626 -4.01 14.10 19.05
CA THR A 626 -5.09 14.76 19.80
C THR A 626 -5.59 13.85 20.91
N TYR A 627 -6.03 14.45 22.03
CA TYR A 627 -6.53 13.72 23.18
C TYR A 627 -7.68 12.79 22.80
N GLU A 628 -8.57 13.22 21.90
CA GLU A 628 -9.70 12.42 21.44
C GLU A 628 -9.26 11.16 20.69
N VAL A 629 -8.31 11.29 19.77
CA VAL A 629 -7.79 10.17 18.98
C VAL A 629 -7.00 9.22 19.88
N PHE A 630 -6.16 9.77 20.76
CA PHE A 630 -5.36 8.99 21.70
C PHE A 630 -6.24 8.21 22.68
N LEU A 631 -7.23 8.88 23.29
CA LEU A 631 -8.20 8.25 24.18
C LEU A 631 -9.03 7.20 23.46
N LYS A 632 -9.55 7.49 22.25
CA LYS A 632 -10.36 6.53 21.49
C LYS A 632 -9.58 5.26 21.15
N ARG A 633 -8.29 5.38 20.86
CA ARG A 633 -7.40 4.25 20.60
C ARG A 633 -7.08 3.45 21.86
N TYR A 634 -6.61 4.12 22.92
CA TYR A 634 -6.02 3.46 24.08
C TYR A 634 -6.94 3.30 25.29
N LYS A 635 -8.21 3.74 25.23
CA LYS A 635 -9.19 3.61 26.34
C LYS A 635 -9.39 2.19 26.89
N SER A 636 -8.99 1.15 26.17
CA SER A 636 -9.10 -0.24 26.64
C SER A 636 -8.05 -0.61 27.70
N LEU A 637 -6.98 0.16 27.80
CA LEU A 637 -5.86 -0.09 28.72
C LEU A 637 -6.20 0.25 30.17
N CYS A 638 -7.11 1.20 30.39
CA CYS A 638 -7.52 1.63 31.72
C CYS A 638 -8.99 1.27 31.97
N LYS A 639 -9.27 0.73 33.18
CA LYS A 639 -10.63 0.35 33.58
C LYS A 639 -11.58 1.53 33.69
N ASP A 640 -11.05 2.71 34.01
CA ASP A 640 -11.85 3.93 34.22
C ASP A 640 -12.26 4.60 32.89
N THR A 641 -11.52 4.35 31.81
CA THR A 641 -11.83 4.86 30.47
C THR A 641 -12.59 3.86 29.60
N TRP A 642 -12.53 2.57 29.92
CA TRP A 642 -13.26 1.50 29.23
C TRP A 642 -14.68 1.30 29.78
N PRO A 643 -15.72 1.05 28.94
CA PRO A 643 -15.72 1.06 27.47
C PRO A 643 -16.04 2.44 26.87
N ASN A 644 -16.75 3.30 27.59
CA ASN A 644 -17.15 4.64 27.15
C ASN A 644 -16.85 5.67 28.23
N TYR A 645 -15.87 6.53 27.98
CA TYR A 645 -15.54 7.66 28.85
C TYR A 645 -16.47 8.84 28.58
N ARG A 646 -16.95 9.50 29.64
CA ARG A 646 -17.93 10.61 29.57
C ARG A 646 -17.35 11.98 29.95
N GLY A 647 -16.11 12.04 30.44
CA GLY A 647 -15.42 13.28 30.80
C GLY A 647 -14.72 13.94 29.61
N SER A 648 -13.90 14.97 29.89
CA SER A 648 -13.12 15.63 28.83
C SER A 648 -12.00 14.73 28.30
N ALA A 649 -11.70 14.79 27.01
CA ALA A 649 -10.67 13.92 26.42
C ALA A 649 -9.31 14.04 27.12
N LYS A 650 -8.96 15.26 27.60
CA LYS A 650 -7.72 15.53 28.34
C LYS A 650 -7.66 14.77 29.67
N GLU A 651 -8.74 14.82 30.46
CA GLU A 651 -8.82 14.07 31.73
C GLU A 651 -8.79 12.56 31.49
N GLY A 652 -9.49 12.09 30.45
CA GLY A 652 -9.45 10.68 30.05
C GLY A 652 -8.04 10.20 29.69
N VAL A 653 -7.27 11.03 28.97
CA VAL A 653 -5.86 10.75 28.68
C VAL A 653 -5.01 10.80 29.96
N GLN A 654 -5.29 11.72 30.90
CA GLN A 654 -4.57 11.76 32.18
C GLN A 654 -4.81 10.49 33.01
N HIS A 655 -6.04 9.97 33.06
CA HIS A 655 -6.31 8.68 33.70
C HIS A 655 -5.58 7.51 33.03
N LEU A 656 -5.47 7.52 31.70
CA LEU A 656 -4.69 6.52 30.95
C LEU A 656 -3.21 6.57 31.31
N ILE A 657 -2.61 7.76 31.30
CA ILE A 657 -1.19 7.99 31.62
C ILE A 657 -0.90 7.51 33.05
N CYS A 658 -1.75 7.86 34.03
CA CYS A 658 -1.60 7.41 35.41
C CYS A 658 -1.70 5.88 35.53
N ALA A 659 -2.62 5.24 34.81
CA ALA A 659 -2.77 3.79 34.83
C ALA A 659 -1.58 3.05 34.15
N LEU A 660 -0.95 3.69 33.16
CA LEU A 660 0.22 3.16 32.45
C LEU A 660 1.55 3.46 33.17
N GLY A 661 1.54 4.33 34.18
CA GLY A 661 2.71 4.64 35.00
C GLY A 661 3.77 5.48 34.29
N TYR A 662 3.37 6.41 33.43
CA TYR A 662 4.33 7.29 32.75
C TYR A 662 4.98 8.26 33.74
N GLU A 663 6.28 8.50 33.59
CA GLU A 663 7.00 9.49 34.38
C GLU A 663 6.79 10.91 33.82
N SER A 664 6.94 11.94 34.66
CA SER A 664 6.68 13.33 34.26
C SER A 664 7.63 13.86 33.18
N GLU A 665 8.76 13.20 32.96
CA GLU A 665 9.75 13.52 31.93
C GLU A 665 9.44 12.86 30.58
N GLU A 666 8.66 11.77 30.59
CA GLU A 666 8.32 10.97 29.40
C GLU A 666 7.19 11.59 28.58
N TYR A 667 6.38 12.48 29.15
CA TYR A 667 5.25 13.08 28.45
C TYR A 667 5.04 14.55 28.81
N GLN A 668 4.45 15.28 27.88
CA GLN A 668 3.95 16.62 28.13
C GLN A 668 2.52 16.76 27.60
N LEU A 669 1.65 17.27 28.46
CA LEU A 669 0.29 17.66 28.07
C LEU A 669 0.32 19.13 27.66
N GLY A 670 -0.26 19.48 26.51
CA GLY A 670 -0.45 20.87 26.13
C GLY A 670 -1.09 21.67 27.28
N LYS A 671 -0.35 22.67 27.81
CA LYS A 671 -0.79 23.51 28.94
C LYS A 671 -1.85 24.54 28.48
N TYR A 672 -2.41 25.37 29.34
CA TYR A 672 -3.38 26.41 28.91
C TYR A 672 -2.63 27.64 28.34
N ALA A 673 -3.10 28.21 27.21
CA ALA A 673 -2.75 29.58 26.80
C ALA A 673 -3.98 30.49 26.90
N LYS A 674 -3.86 31.60 27.65
CA LYS A 674 -4.76 32.76 27.51
C LYS A 674 -4.27 33.58 26.32
N LEU A 675 -4.96 33.52 25.18
CA LEU A 675 -4.73 34.44 24.07
C LEU A 675 -5.71 35.61 24.19
N LEU A 676 -5.19 36.83 24.42
CA LEU A 676 -5.97 38.06 24.42
C LEU A 676 -6.06 38.59 22.98
N VAL A 677 -7.21 38.41 22.31
CA VAL A 677 -7.45 39.05 21.02
C VAL A 677 -8.04 40.44 21.27
N LYS A 678 -7.26 41.49 20.99
CA LYS A 678 -7.78 42.87 20.96
C LYS A 678 -8.56 43.07 19.66
N ASN A 679 -9.88 43.25 19.77
CA ASN A 679 -10.69 43.75 18.66
C ASN A 679 -10.61 45.28 18.58
N VAL A 680 -10.80 45.85 17.38
CA VAL A 680 -10.70 47.29 17.03
C VAL A 680 -11.68 48.18 17.83
N LYS A 681 -12.59 47.60 18.62
CA LYS A 681 -13.54 48.31 19.49
C LYS A 681 -13.31 48.15 21.00
N GLY A 682 -12.11 47.71 21.44
CA GLY A 682 -11.75 47.66 22.86
C GLY A 682 -12.40 46.54 23.69
N PHE A 683 -13.21 45.67 23.08
CA PHE A 683 -13.71 44.45 23.71
C PHE A 683 -12.76 43.27 23.42
N ALA A 684 -12.18 42.70 24.47
CA ALA A 684 -11.43 41.44 24.38
C ALA A 684 -12.43 40.26 24.30
N ILE A 685 -12.47 39.57 23.16
CA ILE A 685 -13.20 38.31 23.04
C ILE A 685 -12.24 37.20 23.48
N ILE A 686 -12.51 36.61 24.65
CA ILE A 686 -11.80 35.43 25.14
C ILE A 686 -12.33 34.22 24.37
N THR A 687 -11.64 33.80 23.32
CA THR A 687 -11.95 32.53 22.65
C THR A 687 -11.06 31.45 23.26
N PRO A 688 -11.58 30.47 24.02
CA PRO A 688 -10.77 29.40 24.56
C PRO A 688 -10.34 28.45 23.42
N HIS A 689 -9.11 28.60 22.93
CA HIS A 689 -8.47 27.51 22.21
C HIS A 689 -8.07 26.45 23.23
N PHE A 690 -8.83 25.36 23.32
CA PHE A 690 -8.42 24.17 24.06
C PHE A 690 -7.18 23.60 23.37
N ARG A 691 -6.03 23.61 24.04
CA ARG A 691 -4.82 22.91 23.57
C ARG A 691 -5.14 21.41 23.49
N THR A 692 -4.87 20.75 22.36
CA THR A 692 -5.63 19.54 21.95
C THR A 692 -4.86 18.23 22.01
N LYS A 693 -3.54 18.23 22.25
CA LYS A 693 -2.67 17.06 22.00
C LYS A 693 -1.85 16.60 23.20
N ILE A 694 -1.60 15.28 23.27
CA ILE A 694 -0.58 14.64 24.12
C ILE A 694 0.73 14.54 23.34
N PHE A 695 1.83 14.80 24.02
CA PHE A 695 3.19 14.65 23.49
C PHE A 695 3.96 13.63 24.34
N ILE A 696 4.58 12.65 23.70
CA ILE A 696 5.39 11.60 24.35
C ILE A 696 6.82 11.74 23.86
N ARG A 697 7.76 11.89 24.80
CA ARG A 697 9.16 12.22 24.54
C ARG A 697 9.95 11.00 24.09
N HIS A 698 9.87 9.91 24.85
CA HIS A 698 10.62 8.70 24.57
C HIS A 698 9.79 7.69 23.76
N PRO A 699 10.33 7.14 22.65
CA PRO A 699 9.67 6.07 21.90
C PRO A 699 9.38 4.83 22.76
N GLN A 700 10.23 4.55 23.75
CA GLN A 700 10.07 3.44 24.70
C GLN A 700 8.74 3.48 25.45
N THR A 701 8.30 4.66 25.87
CA THR A 701 7.04 4.85 26.58
C THR A 701 5.85 4.55 25.66
N LEU A 702 5.95 4.92 24.37
CA LEU A 702 4.94 4.57 23.37
C LEU A 702 4.89 3.05 23.11
N PHE A 703 6.04 2.38 23.03
CA PHE A 703 6.11 0.93 22.83
C PHE A 703 5.42 0.16 23.94
N LYS A 704 5.72 0.48 25.20
CA LYS A 704 5.07 -0.14 26.36
C LYS A 704 3.54 -0.04 26.26
N THR A 705 3.04 1.09 25.77
CA THR A 705 1.61 1.35 25.61
C THR A 705 0.99 0.61 24.43
N GLU A 706 1.67 0.54 23.28
CA GLU A 706 1.18 -0.22 22.13
C GLU A 706 1.23 -1.74 22.41
N ASP A 707 2.28 -2.25 23.06
CA ASP A 707 2.39 -3.65 23.47
C ASP A 707 1.26 -4.04 24.43
N ALA A 708 1.01 -3.20 25.44
CA ALA A 708 -0.13 -3.38 26.34
C ALA A 708 -1.46 -3.38 25.56
N PHE A 709 -1.57 -2.54 24.52
CA PHE A 709 -2.78 -2.45 23.71
C PHE A 709 -2.98 -3.67 22.81
N GLN A 710 -1.91 -4.22 22.23
CA GLN A 710 -1.97 -5.44 21.44
C GLN A 710 -2.36 -6.64 22.31
N LEU A 711 -1.78 -6.78 23.51
CA LEU A 711 -2.21 -7.80 24.47
C LEU A 711 -3.70 -7.65 24.82
N LYS A 712 -4.16 -6.42 25.06
CA LYS A 712 -5.57 -6.14 25.37
C LYS A 712 -6.52 -6.44 24.19
N LYS A 713 -6.08 -6.26 22.94
CA LYS A 713 -6.88 -6.66 21.77
C LYS A 713 -7.17 -8.16 21.78
N HIS A 714 -6.18 -8.99 22.11
CA HIS A 714 -6.38 -10.44 22.21
C HIS A 714 -7.41 -10.79 23.29
N ASP A 715 -7.36 -10.13 24.45
CA ASP A 715 -8.36 -10.29 25.51
C ASP A 715 -9.78 -9.92 25.02
N ILE A 716 -9.92 -8.75 24.38
CA ILE A 716 -11.22 -8.27 23.89
C ILE A 716 -11.76 -9.21 22.81
N ALA A 717 -10.89 -9.68 21.90
CA ALA A 717 -11.24 -10.66 20.89
C ALA A 717 -11.71 -11.97 21.54
N ALA A 718 -11.03 -12.46 22.59
CA ALA A 718 -11.43 -13.65 23.33
C ALA A 718 -12.81 -13.46 24.00
N ILE A 719 -13.10 -12.30 24.58
CA ILE A 719 -14.41 -11.98 25.18
C ILE A 719 -15.51 -12.01 24.12
N ILE A 720 -15.30 -11.37 22.97
CA ILE A 720 -16.26 -11.36 21.85
C ILE A 720 -16.47 -12.77 21.32
N GLN A 721 -15.39 -13.52 21.09
CA GLN A 721 -15.45 -14.89 20.60
C GLN A 721 -16.16 -15.82 21.59
N ALA A 722 -15.89 -15.71 22.90
CA ALA A 722 -16.54 -16.49 23.94
C ALA A 722 -18.05 -16.20 24.00
N ASN A 723 -18.43 -14.92 23.98
CA ASN A 723 -19.84 -14.52 23.95
C ASN A 723 -20.54 -15.01 22.68
N TRP A 724 -19.91 -14.88 21.51
CA TRP A 724 -20.45 -15.36 20.24
C TRP A 724 -20.62 -16.88 20.22
N LYS A 725 -19.59 -17.64 20.64
CA LYS A 725 -19.64 -19.10 20.77
C LYS A 725 -20.73 -19.51 21.76
N GLY A 726 -20.86 -18.79 22.88
CA GLY A 726 -21.91 -18.99 23.88
C GLY A 726 -23.31 -18.76 23.32
N ILE A 727 -23.53 -17.66 22.58
CA ILE A 727 -24.82 -17.36 21.92
C ILE A 727 -25.15 -18.44 20.88
N LEU A 728 -24.16 -18.85 20.07
CA LEU A 728 -24.34 -19.88 19.05
C LEU A 728 -24.75 -21.22 19.67
N GLN A 729 -24.04 -21.64 20.74
CA GLN A 729 -24.35 -22.88 21.45
C GLN A 729 -25.70 -22.79 22.17
N ARG A 730 -26.04 -21.66 22.78
CA ARG A 730 -27.35 -21.43 23.40
C ARG A 730 -28.49 -21.54 22.38
N ARG A 731 -28.31 -20.98 21.17
CA ARG A 731 -29.30 -21.11 20.08
C ARG A 731 -29.47 -22.57 19.65
N ARG A 732 -28.38 -23.33 19.50
CA ARG A 732 -28.41 -24.77 19.18
C ARG A 732 -29.11 -25.59 20.27
N TYR A 733 -28.78 -25.32 21.53
CA TYR A 733 -29.40 -25.98 22.69
C TYR A 733 -30.90 -25.70 22.77
N LEU A 734 -31.33 -24.44 22.61
CA LEU A 734 -32.75 -24.08 22.65
C LEU A 734 -33.57 -24.75 21.53
N LYS A 735 -33.02 -24.83 20.30
CA LYS A 735 -33.63 -25.57 19.19
C LYS A 735 -33.78 -27.06 19.52
N THR A 736 -32.71 -27.68 20.02
CA THR A 736 -32.71 -29.11 20.39
C THR A 736 -33.69 -29.38 21.52
N ARG A 737 -33.71 -28.54 22.56
CA ARG A 737 -34.64 -28.66 23.69
C ARG A 737 -36.10 -28.56 23.23
N ALA A 738 -36.42 -27.62 22.36
CA ALA A 738 -37.77 -27.49 21.80
C ALA A 738 -38.19 -28.75 21.02
N ALA A 739 -37.30 -29.28 20.17
CA ALA A 739 -37.54 -30.51 19.43
C ALA A 739 -37.78 -31.72 20.36
N VAL A 740 -36.95 -31.88 21.40
CA VAL A 740 -37.09 -32.95 22.39
C VAL A 740 -38.42 -32.83 23.15
N ILE A 741 -38.84 -31.63 23.56
CA ILE A 741 -40.13 -31.43 24.24
C ILE A 741 -41.29 -31.84 23.33
N VAL A 742 -41.25 -31.47 22.04
CA VAL A 742 -42.26 -31.88 21.05
C VAL A 742 -42.29 -33.39 20.88
N MET A 743 -41.11 -34.03 20.78
CA MET A 743 -41.00 -35.49 20.68
C MET A 743 -41.56 -36.19 21.92
N GLN A 744 -41.16 -35.75 23.12
CA GLN A 744 -41.67 -36.28 24.39
C GLN A 744 -43.19 -36.13 24.51
N LYS A 745 -43.75 -34.97 24.11
CA LYS A 745 -45.20 -34.74 24.06
C LYS A 745 -45.90 -35.76 23.15
N ASN A 746 -45.35 -36.01 21.96
CA ASN A 746 -45.93 -36.96 21.00
C ASN A 746 -45.84 -38.41 21.49
N ILE A 747 -44.72 -38.81 22.10
CA ILE A 747 -44.55 -40.15 22.69
C ILE A 747 -45.53 -40.35 23.86
N ARG A 748 -45.63 -39.38 24.78
CA ARG A 748 -46.61 -39.44 25.88
C ARG A 748 -48.03 -39.56 25.36
N ARG A 749 -48.39 -38.81 24.32
CA ARG A 749 -49.71 -38.90 23.64
C ARG A 749 -49.93 -40.29 23.02
N PHE A 750 -48.92 -40.85 22.35
CA PHE A 750 -49.00 -42.17 21.74
C PHE A 750 -49.18 -43.28 22.79
N LEU A 751 -48.41 -43.25 23.87
CA LEU A 751 -48.54 -44.19 24.99
C LEU A 751 -49.92 -44.07 25.65
N ALA A 752 -50.42 -42.85 25.88
CA ALA A 752 -51.75 -42.63 26.43
C ALA A 752 -52.86 -43.16 25.51
N ARG A 753 -52.77 -42.95 24.19
CA ARG A 753 -53.70 -43.50 23.20
C ARG A 753 -53.67 -45.03 23.18
N THR A 754 -52.49 -45.62 23.26
CA THR A 754 -52.31 -47.07 23.29
C THR A 754 -52.91 -47.68 24.56
N ASN A 755 -52.68 -47.06 25.72
CA ASN A 755 -53.30 -47.49 26.98
C ASN A 755 -54.82 -47.33 26.96
N ALA A 756 -55.34 -46.23 26.39
CA ALA A 756 -56.77 -46.06 26.21
C ALA A 756 -57.38 -47.12 25.27
N LYS A 757 -56.69 -47.49 24.19
CA LYS A 757 -57.09 -48.57 23.28
C LYS A 757 -57.14 -49.91 24.01
N LYS A 758 -56.08 -50.27 24.75
CA LYS A 758 -56.04 -51.49 25.57
C LYS A 758 -57.18 -51.53 26.61
N ARG A 759 -57.46 -50.40 27.28
CA ARG A 759 -58.59 -50.30 28.22
C ARG A 759 -59.94 -50.46 27.52
N ARG A 760 -60.12 -49.90 26.33
CA ARG A 760 -61.34 -50.09 25.52
C ARG A 760 -61.52 -51.54 25.09
N GLU A 761 -60.47 -52.18 24.60
CA GLU A 761 -60.48 -53.60 24.20
C GLU A 761 -60.79 -54.50 25.41
N ALA A 762 -60.18 -54.24 26.57
CA ALA A 762 -60.48 -54.95 27.81
C ALA A 762 -61.94 -54.74 28.24
N ALA A 763 -62.45 -53.50 28.21
CA ALA A 763 -63.84 -53.19 28.53
C ALA A 763 -64.82 -53.85 27.56
N GLN A 764 -64.50 -53.88 26.26
CA GLN A 764 -65.30 -54.59 25.24
C GLN A 764 -65.31 -56.10 25.50
N THR A 765 -64.17 -56.68 25.89
CA THR A 765 -64.04 -58.11 26.22
C THR A 765 -64.84 -58.46 27.48
N ILE A 766 -64.80 -57.60 28.50
CA ILE A 766 -65.62 -57.77 29.70
C ILE A 766 -67.11 -57.64 29.35
N ARG A 767 -67.48 -56.64 28.54
CA ARG A 767 -68.87 -56.44 28.09
C ARG A 767 -69.37 -57.62 27.27
N SER A 768 -68.57 -58.17 26.36
CA SER A 768 -68.95 -59.35 25.58
C SER A 768 -69.07 -60.59 26.46
N PHE A 769 -68.20 -60.76 27.46
CA PHE A 769 -68.32 -61.83 28.45
C PHE A 769 -69.59 -61.71 29.30
N ILE A 770 -69.92 -60.49 29.78
CA ILE A 770 -71.15 -60.23 30.54
C ILE A 770 -72.38 -60.49 29.66
N ARG A 771 -72.38 -60.02 28.40
CA ARG A 771 -73.47 -60.30 27.45
C ARG A 771 -73.65 -61.80 27.24
N GLY A 772 -72.57 -62.55 27.01
CA GLY A 772 -72.61 -64.01 26.90
C GLY A 772 -73.08 -64.71 28.18
N PHE A 773 -72.79 -64.16 29.37
CA PHE A 773 -73.32 -64.69 30.63
C PHE A 773 -74.83 -64.44 30.80
N ILE A 774 -75.33 -63.30 30.34
CA ILE A 774 -76.76 -62.95 30.39
C ILE A 774 -77.55 -63.85 29.44
N THR A 775 -77.10 -64.02 28.20
CA THR A 775 -77.76 -64.84 27.16
C THR A 775 -77.46 -66.34 27.27
N ARG A 776 -76.93 -66.80 28.40
CA ARG A 776 -76.41 -68.18 28.58
C ARG A 776 -77.43 -69.30 28.37
N HIS A 777 -78.72 -69.01 28.52
CA HIS A 777 -79.81 -69.99 28.38
C HIS A 777 -80.48 -69.94 27.00
N ASP A 778 -80.12 -68.98 26.15
CA ASP A 778 -80.64 -68.87 24.79
C ASP A 778 -79.92 -69.84 23.86
N GLU A 779 -80.52 -70.11 22.69
CA GLU A 779 -79.86 -70.87 21.62
C GLU A 779 -78.50 -70.23 21.23
N PRO A 780 -77.55 -71.02 20.67
CA PRO A 780 -76.17 -70.57 20.48
C PRO A 780 -76.01 -69.35 19.55
N ASN A 781 -76.10 -68.15 20.12
CA ASN A 781 -75.87 -66.87 19.44
C ASN A 781 -74.36 -66.52 19.39
N GLU A 782 -73.95 -65.61 18.48
CA GLU A 782 -72.54 -65.20 18.31
C GLU A 782 -71.87 -64.73 19.62
N ASP A 783 -72.65 -64.06 20.48
CA ASP A 783 -72.18 -63.57 21.78
C ASP A 783 -72.08 -64.68 22.85
N ASN A 784 -72.93 -65.72 22.79
CA ASN A 784 -73.01 -66.79 23.80
C ASN A 784 -72.02 -67.94 23.48
N ARG A 785 -71.72 -68.18 22.20
CA ARG A 785 -70.88 -69.30 21.76
C ARG A 785 -69.50 -69.33 22.43
N LYS A 786 -68.85 -68.18 22.59
CA LYS A 786 -67.54 -68.07 23.26
C LYS A 786 -67.63 -68.34 24.76
N PHE A 787 -68.68 -67.84 25.41
CA PHE A 787 -68.91 -68.05 26.84
C PHE A 787 -69.22 -69.53 27.15
N ILE A 788 -70.07 -70.18 26.35
CA ILE A 788 -70.37 -71.62 26.47
C ILE A 788 -69.09 -72.44 26.33
N LEU A 789 -68.28 -72.16 25.29
CA LEU A 789 -67.04 -72.90 25.05
C LEU A 789 -66.03 -72.73 26.20
N ALA A 790 -65.87 -71.51 26.71
CA ALA A 790 -65.03 -71.25 27.89
C ALA A 790 -65.56 -71.97 29.14
N THR A 791 -66.88 -72.03 29.33
CA THR A 791 -67.53 -72.73 30.45
C THR A 791 -67.30 -74.24 30.36
N LYS A 792 -67.44 -74.84 29.16
CA LYS A 792 -67.13 -76.25 28.89
C LYS A 792 -65.68 -76.58 29.23
N ILE A 793 -64.73 -75.79 28.75
CA ILE A 793 -63.29 -76.00 29.00
C ILE A 793 -62.97 -75.86 30.49
N ASN A 794 -63.48 -74.82 31.16
CA ASN A 794 -63.23 -74.61 32.58
C ASN A 794 -63.85 -75.70 33.44
N TRP A 795 -65.04 -76.20 33.08
CA TRP A 795 -65.63 -77.35 33.75
C TRP A 795 -64.77 -78.60 33.58
N LEU A 796 -64.34 -78.94 32.36
CA LEU A 796 -63.45 -80.09 32.13
C LEU A 796 -62.13 -79.98 32.91
N ARG A 797 -61.54 -78.77 32.98
CA ARG A 797 -60.32 -78.52 33.78
C ARG A 797 -60.56 -78.64 35.29
N ARG A 798 -61.71 -78.17 35.80
CA ARG A 798 -62.09 -78.33 37.21
C ARG A 798 -62.38 -79.78 37.54
N LEU A 799 -63.09 -80.48 36.66
CA LEU A 799 -63.35 -81.91 36.75
C LEU A 799 -62.03 -82.64 36.91
N ALA A 800 -61.09 -82.47 35.97
CA ALA A 800 -59.78 -83.13 36.01
C ALA A 800 -58.98 -82.90 37.30
N LYS A 801 -59.11 -81.74 37.95
CA LYS A 801 -58.43 -81.44 39.22
C LYS A 801 -59.12 -82.05 40.44
N ASN A 802 -60.44 -82.16 40.41
CA ASN A 802 -61.27 -82.54 41.56
C ASN A 802 -61.86 -83.96 41.43
N LEU A 803 -61.21 -84.82 40.65
CA LEU A 803 -61.60 -86.24 40.57
C LEU A 803 -61.32 -86.95 41.90
N PRO A 804 -62.21 -87.84 42.37
CA PRO A 804 -62.03 -88.56 43.62
C PRO A 804 -60.78 -89.45 43.57
N GLN A 805 -59.95 -89.39 44.61
CA GLN A 805 -58.67 -90.13 44.65
C GLN A 805 -58.81 -91.52 45.26
N ASN A 806 -59.84 -91.76 46.08
CA ASN A 806 -60.07 -93.01 46.80
C ASN A 806 -61.47 -93.58 46.53
N ILE A 807 -61.57 -94.90 46.40
CA ILE A 807 -62.84 -95.61 46.08
C ILE A 807 -63.92 -95.40 47.14
N LEU A 808 -63.52 -95.18 48.40
CA LEU A 808 -64.45 -95.03 49.51
C LEU A 808 -65.08 -93.62 49.60
N LEU A 809 -64.62 -92.66 48.78
CA LEU A 809 -65.16 -91.30 48.72
C LEU A 809 -66.01 -91.12 47.44
N ARG A 810 -67.33 -91.24 47.58
CA ARG A 810 -68.32 -91.08 46.49
C ARG A 810 -68.77 -89.62 46.29
N THR A 811 -67.84 -88.69 46.10
CA THR A 811 -68.19 -87.28 45.82
C THR A 811 -67.78 -86.90 44.40
N TRP A 812 -68.75 -86.86 43.47
CA TRP A 812 -68.53 -86.37 42.10
C TRP A 812 -68.84 -84.86 41.98
N PRO A 813 -68.01 -84.05 41.32
CA PRO A 813 -68.23 -82.60 41.22
C PRO A 813 -69.50 -82.25 40.41
N PRO A 814 -70.27 -81.21 40.80
CA PRO A 814 -71.44 -80.76 40.05
C PRO A 814 -71.06 -80.22 38.65
N SER A 815 -71.88 -80.53 37.64
CA SER A 815 -71.69 -80.08 36.26
C SER A 815 -72.65 -78.96 35.84
N PRO A 816 -72.24 -78.05 34.93
CA PRO A 816 -73.15 -77.14 34.25
C PRO A 816 -74.21 -77.92 33.46
N ILE A 817 -75.43 -77.37 33.35
CA ILE A 817 -76.58 -77.96 32.64
C ILE A 817 -76.20 -78.45 31.23
N ILE A 818 -75.39 -77.68 30.51
CA ILE A 818 -74.94 -77.99 29.13
C ILE A 818 -74.01 -79.23 29.07
N CYS A 819 -73.41 -79.63 30.19
CA CYS A 819 -72.45 -80.75 30.28
C CYS A 819 -72.95 -81.90 31.16
N GLU A 820 -74.22 -81.90 31.55
CA GLU A 820 -74.74 -82.86 32.52
C GLU A 820 -74.72 -84.30 32.01
N GLU A 821 -75.06 -84.50 30.74
CA GLU A 821 -75.00 -85.80 30.07
C GLU A 821 -73.55 -86.33 30.00
N ALA A 822 -72.60 -85.47 29.63
CA ALA A 822 -71.18 -85.81 29.58
C ALA A 822 -70.60 -86.09 30.97
N SER A 823 -71.05 -85.38 32.01
CA SER A 823 -70.63 -85.59 33.39
C SER A 823 -71.00 -86.98 33.90
N LYS A 824 -72.25 -87.40 33.68
CA LYS A 824 -72.75 -88.73 34.07
C LYS A 824 -71.94 -89.85 33.41
N GLN A 825 -71.60 -89.71 32.13
CA GLN A 825 -70.77 -90.69 31.43
C GLN A 825 -69.34 -90.75 32.00
N LEU A 826 -68.73 -89.59 32.26
CA LEU A 826 -67.36 -89.52 32.80
C LEU A 826 -67.26 -90.07 34.23
N GLU A 827 -68.29 -89.89 35.06
CA GLU A 827 -68.36 -90.43 36.43
C GLU A 827 -68.24 -91.95 36.43
N VAL A 828 -69.10 -92.61 35.64
CA VAL A 828 -69.13 -94.06 35.51
C VAL A 828 -67.79 -94.60 35.00
N MET A 829 -67.20 -93.96 33.98
CA MET A 829 -65.91 -94.38 33.42
C MET A 829 -64.76 -94.23 34.44
N TYR A 830 -64.77 -93.16 35.24
CA TYR A 830 -63.71 -92.90 36.20
C TYR A 830 -63.78 -93.82 37.42
N GLU A 831 -64.97 -94.07 37.98
CA GLU A 831 -65.16 -95.01 39.10
C GLU A 831 -64.69 -96.43 38.75
N ALA A 832 -65.01 -96.89 37.54
CA ALA A 832 -64.55 -98.19 37.04
C ALA A 832 -63.01 -98.28 36.97
N ASN A 833 -62.35 -97.21 36.52
CA ASN A 833 -60.90 -97.15 36.43
C ASN A 833 -60.24 -97.08 37.82
N LEU A 834 -60.78 -96.27 38.74
CA LEU A 834 -60.27 -96.16 40.11
C LEU A 834 -60.34 -97.52 40.84
N SER A 835 -61.47 -98.20 40.68
CA SER A 835 -61.71 -99.56 41.19
C SER A 835 -60.71 -100.58 40.65
N ARG A 836 -60.30 -100.45 39.39
CA ARG A 836 -59.26 -101.29 38.79
C ARG A 836 -57.87 -100.96 39.37
N ARG A 837 -57.51 -99.68 39.49
CA ARG A 837 -56.19 -99.25 40.02
C ARG A 837 -55.96 -99.69 41.46
N TYR A 838 -56.96 -99.57 42.33
CA TYR A 838 -56.85 -100.02 43.71
C TYR A 838 -56.62 -101.54 43.81
N ARG A 839 -57.36 -102.33 43.03
CA ARG A 839 -57.18 -103.80 42.99
C ARG A 839 -55.76 -104.21 42.56
N LEU A 840 -55.16 -103.47 41.63
CA LEU A 840 -53.80 -103.73 41.15
C LEU A 840 -52.71 -103.24 42.13
N ALA A 841 -52.99 -102.25 42.97
CA ALA A 841 -52.02 -101.66 43.90
C ALA A 841 -51.88 -102.41 45.24
N LEU A 842 -52.71 -103.43 45.50
CA LEU A 842 -52.67 -104.20 46.74
C LEU A 842 -51.46 -105.16 46.76
N THR A 843 -50.56 -104.97 47.74
CA THR A 843 -49.42 -105.85 47.96
C THR A 843 -49.85 -107.24 48.47
N PRO A 844 -49.08 -108.32 48.20
CA PRO A 844 -49.46 -109.68 48.58
C PRO A 844 -49.75 -109.85 50.08
N GLU A 845 -48.97 -109.18 50.94
CA GLU A 845 -49.18 -109.17 52.39
C GLU A 845 -50.48 -108.44 52.78
N ARG A 846 -50.77 -107.28 52.19
CA ARG A 846 -52.02 -106.54 52.45
C ARG A 846 -53.23 -107.28 51.89
N LYS A 847 -53.07 -108.00 50.78
CA LYS A 847 -54.08 -108.90 50.21
C LYS A 847 -54.35 -110.07 51.15
N ARG A 848 -53.31 -110.72 51.70
CA ARG A 848 -53.47 -111.72 52.77
C ARG A 848 -54.12 -111.14 54.03
N GLN A 849 -53.78 -109.91 54.41
CA GLN A 849 -54.38 -109.23 55.57
C GLN A 849 -55.86 -108.90 55.34
N LEU A 850 -56.24 -108.51 54.11
CA LEU A 850 -57.64 -108.29 53.73
C LEU A 850 -58.39 -109.62 53.59
N GLU A 851 -57.77 -110.67 53.05
CA GLU A 851 -58.33 -112.02 53.02
C GLU A 851 -58.50 -112.56 54.44
N LEU A 852 -57.54 -112.34 55.35
CA LEU A 852 -57.63 -112.65 56.78
C LEU A 852 -58.67 -111.77 57.49
N LYS A 853 -58.86 -110.49 57.12
CA LYS A 853 -59.94 -109.65 57.64
C LYS A 853 -61.31 -110.12 57.15
N VAL A 854 -61.42 -110.56 55.90
CA VAL A 854 -62.64 -111.18 55.36
C VAL A 854 -62.87 -112.56 56.01
N LEU A 855 -61.81 -113.30 56.36
CA LEU A 855 -61.88 -114.55 57.14
C LEU A 855 -62.24 -114.29 58.60
N ALA A 856 -61.71 -113.25 59.22
CA ALA A 856 -62.01 -112.81 60.59
C ALA A 856 -63.41 -112.20 60.69
N GLU A 857 -63.88 -111.46 59.68
CA GLU A 857 -65.28 -111.03 59.58
C GLU A 857 -66.22 -112.24 59.39
N LYS A 858 -65.79 -113.28 58.68
CA LYS A 858 -66.51 -114.56 58.59
C LYS A 858 -66.45 -115.39 59.89
N LEU A 859 -65.39 -115.27 60.70
CA LEU A 859 -65.18 -116.03 61.96
C LEU A 859 -65.73 -115.33 63.21
N PHE A 860 -65.78 -114.00 63.27
CA PHE A 860 -66.30 -113.19 64.39
C PHE A 860 -67.67 -112.56 64.10
N LYS A 861 -68.35 -113.04 63.05
CA LYS A 861 -69.80 -112.89 62.93
C LYS A 861 -70.46 -113.82 63.96
N GLY A 862 -70.59 -113.38 65.21
CA GLY A 862 -71.12 -114.24 66.27
C GLY A 862 -71.28 -113.61 67.65
N ASP A 863 -70.20 -113.38 68.40
CA ASP A 863 -70.32 -113.23 69.86
C ASP A 863 -69.57 -112.04 70.46
N THR A 864 -70.37 -111.10 70.97
CA THR A 864 -70.03 -110.16 72.05
C THR A 864 -70.78 -110.60 73.31
N ASN A 865 -70.07 -111.08 74.33
CA ASN A 865 -70.45 -110.87 75.73
C ASN A 865 -69.27 -111.14 76.68
N ASN A 866 -68.80 -110.05 77.31
CA ASN A 866 -68.39 -109.90 78.71
C ASN A 866 -67.11 -109.11 78.97
N ASN A 867 -67.29 -108.23 79.96
CA ASN A 867 -66.31 -107.60 80.85
C ASN A 867 -65.77 -106.23 80.44
N THR A 868 -66.67 -105.26 80.62
CA THR A 868 -66.43 -104.10 81.49
C THR A 868 -65.28 -104.29 82.49
N LEU A 869 -64.21 -103.53 82.32
CA LEU A 869 -63.49 -102.82 83.39
C LEU A 869 -62.36 -101.97 82.76
N TYR A 870 -62.11 -100.82 83.39
CA TYR A 870 -61.08 -99.81 83.10
C TYR A 870 -61.47 -98.64 82.17
N ARG A 871 -62.31 -97.77 82.75
CA ARG A 871 -62.05 -96.32 82.79
C ARG A 871 -60.90 -96.05 83.77
N SER A 872 -59.80 -95.47 83.30
CA SER A 872 -59.05 -94.38 83.94
C SER A 872 -57.82 -94.03 83.08
N GLU A 873 -57.88 -92.83 82.49
CA GLU A 873 -56.82 -91.96 81.96
C GLU A 873 -55.45 -92.53 81.59
N LEU A 874 -55.19 -92.54 80.28
CA LEU A 874 -54.12 -91.77 79.62
C LEU A 874 -54.61 -91.32 78.24
#